data_AF-A0A419JQM3-F1
#
_entry.id   AF-A0A419JQM3-F1
#
_cell.length_a   1.000
_cell.length_b   1.000
_cell.length_c   1.000
_cell.angle_alpha   90.00
_cell.angle_beta   90.00
_cell.angle_gamma   90.00
#
_symmetry.space_group_name_H-M   'P 1'
#
loop_
_entity.id
_entity.type
_entity.pdbx_description
1 polymer ?
#
loop_
_entity_poly.entity_id
_entity_poly.type
_entity_poly.pdbx_seq_one_letter_code
_entity_poly.pdbx_strand_id
1 'polypeptide(L)'
;MLHGFSPKQLRSKKLVIALMVITIIITVAAFFSQMLWGRVCVEPSISIEKMNLEVVPLYGLLEVDLNVTANFKNPFNPEEVDVRAVFTSPSNRIITVPAFYYQEYNRGFTGGQEKLTPIGKPYWKVRFTPQETGEYKFHAELEDEGKTITTGELKFSVVSSDSHGFVRISNKDPRYFRFDDNSSRFFIGHDVCWFSSKGTYDYDEWFSSMSSNGETITRIWMAPWAFGIEWKKLGKYDMTEAWRLDYVLNKAKAKGIYVLLCLMNHGQLQAKEITAQWKDNPYNSANKGPIAKPEDFWTSKAAIDLFKKRLRYIVARWGYSTNILAWELWNEVELTDNYDFGTVAKWHTEMAQYIRQIDPYKHLITTSSDPKFGSLNSIDFLTVHRYGPTGFLDIGDAVHDMLSSLIQRYRKPVLLSEFGADWRWFGDSYTNKDTEGIQIHNGIWSSIHSGSASSAMLWWWDSYIHPNNLYHHFKALSRYLQGIKPDEAGFRPLEAKLIMPQNISVEDLCDVTVYPGLGWAKPETNRFTVDPYGNVPNVSQLSAYVQGRYHPELRNNPVFTVDFPFGGEAVIHVNSVANSGAVMKIYVDGSTARTVELEDRDGKNDGSANEYNLDVTVPVPVGKHTVAVDNAGNDWFTIDYVKFTDAALKIGRTRVIGLSNGTFALVWIQNKEHTWWNAVNGIPTETLRKVNIELLGFQNGKYTLEWWDTYTGETVKQETFDVTEGSIFVTVENLDKDISLKIEKLT
;
A
#
# COMPACT_ATOMS: atom_id res chain seq x y z
N MET A 1 62.77 94.50 3.11
CA MET A 1 62.91 93.75 4.37
C MET A 1 61.85 92.67 4.41
N LEU A 2 62.29 91.45 4.14
CA LEU A 2 61.58 90.19 4.31
C LEU A 2 61.64 89.79 5.78
N HIS A 3 60.51 89.46 6.41
CA HIS A 3 60.35 88.47 7.49
C HIS A 3 58.86 88.04 7.37
N GLY A 4 58.49 86.82 7.00
CA GLY A 4 59.14 85.52 7.19
C GLY A 4 58.34 84.69 8.20
N PHE A 5 57.02 84.52 8.02
CA PHE A 5 56.27 83.52 8.80
C PHE A 5 56.69 82.12 8.35
N SER A 6 57.33 81.40 9.27
CA SER A 6 57.85 80.05 9.10
C SER A 6 56.78 79.03 8.66
N PRO A 7 57.05 78.15 7.67
CA PRO A 7 56.15 77.08 7.23
C PRO A 7 55.82 76.02 8.30
N LYS A 8 56.42 76.07 9.50
CA LYS A 8 56.23 75.07 10.56
C LYS A 8 54.96 75.25 11.39
N GLN A 9 54.37 76.46 11.47
CA GLN A 9 53.19 76.69 12.33
C GLN A 9 51.84 76.42 11.65
N LEU A 10 51.75 76.47 10.31
CA LEU A 10 50.53 76.10 9.59
C LEU A 10 50.33 74.58 9.43
N ARG A 11 51.43 73.81 9.47
CA ARG A 11 51.38 72.34 9.41
C ARG A 11 50.89 71.72 10.71
N SER A 12 51.21 72.27 11.89
CA SER A 12 50.78 71.66 13.17
C SER A 12 49.29 71.87 13.45
N LYS A 13 48.70 73.05 13.13
CA LYS A 13 47.25 73.27 13.31
C LYS A 13 46.39 72.43 12.36
N LYS A 14 46.82 72.24 11.11
CA LYS A 14 46.12 71.34 10.17
C LYS A 14 46.26 69.87 10.56
N LEU A 15 47.40 69.47 11.12
CA LEU A 15 47.62 68.11 11.62
C LEU A 15 46.77 67.83 12.87
N VAL A 16 46.65 68.78 13.80
CA VAL A 16 45.82 68.65 15.01
C VAL A 16 44.33 68.62 14.67
N ILE A 17 43.86 69.45 13.74
CA ILE A 17 42.46 69.42 13.27
C ILE A 17 42.19 68.14 12.49
N ALA A 18 43.11 67.67 11.65
CA ALA A 18 42.97 66.39 10.95
C ALA A 18 42.95 65.20 11.92
N LEU A 19 43.79 65.20 12.96
CA LEU A 19 43.77 64.17 14.01
C LEU A 19 42.48 64.21 14.82
N MET A 20 41.93 65.38 15.16
CA MET A 20 40.63 65.48 15.83
C MET A 20 39.48 64.98 14.96
N VAL A 21 39.47 65.34 13.66
CA VAL A 21 38.43 64.87 12.73
C VAL A 21 38.55 63.36 12.49
N ILE A 22 39.76 62.82 12.34
CA ILE A 22 39.99 61.37 12.24
C ILE A 22 39.58 60.66 13.52
N THR A 23 39.88 61.22 14.69
CA THR A 23 39.47 60.65 15.98
C THR A 23 37.95 60.65 16.09
N ILE A 24 37.28 61.75 15.74
CA ILE A 24 35.80 61.84 15.74
C ILE A 24 35.21 60.84 14.74
N ILE A 25 35.75 60.71 13.53
CA ILE A 25 35.29 59.74 12.53
C ILE A 25 35.51 58.31 13.02
N ILE A 26 36.64 57.99 13.64
CA ILE A 26 36.91 56.67 14.23
C ILE A 26 35.99 56.41 15.41
N THR A 27 35.69 57.42 16.24
CA THR A 27 34.81 57.26 17.41
C THR A 27 33.35 57.11 16.98
N VAL A 28 32.91 57.87 15.97
CA VAL A 28 31.58 57.73 15.36
C VAL A 28 31.48 56.41 14.59
N ALA A 29 32.52 55.99 13.86
CA ALA A 29 32.55 54.69 13.20
C ALA A 29 32.63 53.53 14.20
N ALA A 30 33.29 53.68 15.34
CA ALA A 30 33.30 52.71 16.43
C ALA A 30 31.96 52.66 17.17
N PHE A 31 31.29 53.81 17.34
CA PHE A 31 29.95 53.90 17.92
C PHE A 31 28.89 53.33 16.97
N PHE A 32 28.94 53.64 15.68
CA PHE A 32 28.11 53.01 14.66
C PHE A 32 28.47 51.54 14.43
N SER A 33 29.73 51.13 14.56
CA SER A 33 30.14 49.72 14.53
C SER A 33 29.61 48.97 15.75
N GLN A 34 29.68 49.54 16.96
CA GLN A 34 29.03 48.96 18.16
C GLN A 34 27.51 48.95 18.06
N MET A 35 26.90 49.93 17.38
CA MET A 35 25.46 49.99 17.15
C MET A 35 24.99 49.09 15.98
N LEU A 36 25.87 48.79 15.02
CA LEU A 36 25.64 47.86 13.89
C LEU A 36 26.05 46.42 14.22
N TRP A 37 26.93 46.20 15.22
CA TRP A 37 27.39 44.89 15.71
C TRP A 37 26.79 44.49 17.04
N GLY A 38 26.14 45.41 17.76
CA GLY A 38 25.20 45.08 18.81
C GLY A 38 24.00 44.41 18.17
N ARG A 39 24.11 43.11 17.84
CA ARG A 39 22.93 42.25 17.81
C ARG A 39 22.25 42.52 19.15
N VAL A 40 21.02 43.02 19.12
CA VAL A 40 20.12 42.89 20.27
C VAL A 40 19.87 41.38 20.39
N CYS A 41 20.84 40.67 20.98
CA CYS A 41 20.70 39.27 21.33
C CYS A 41 19.67 39.26 22.44
N VAL A 42 18.52 38.65 22.15
CA VAL A 42 17.51 38.47 23.19
C VAL A 42 18.05 37.43 24.16
N GLU A 43 17.91 37.67 25.46
CA GLU A 43 18.31 36.70 26.48
C GLU A 43 17.45 35.44 26.31
N PRO A 44 18.06 34.27 26.05
CA PRO A 44 17.31 33.06 25.80
C PRO A 44 16.54 32.65 27.05
N SER A 45 15.27 32.29 26.90
CA SER A 45 14.42 31.85 27.99
C SER A 45 13.34 30.88 27.51
N ILE A 46 12.90 30.02 28.42
CA ILE A 46 11.83 29.04 28.19
C ILE A 46 10.93 28.99 29.42
N SER A 47 9.62 28.92 29.19
CA SER A 47 8.61 28.75 30.23
C SER A 47 7.43 27.93 29.74
N ILE A 48 6.74 27.27 30.67
CA ILE A 48 5.52 26.51 30.41
C ILE A 48 4.33 27.46 30.55
N GLU A 49 3.63 27.72 29.44
CA GLU A 49 2.48 28.63 29.41
C GLU A 49 1.19 27.90 29.77
N LYS A 50 1.02 26.69 29.24
CA LYS A 50 -0.20 25.91 29.39
C LYS A 50 0.07 24.43 29.32
N MET A 51 -0.62 23.67 30.18
CA MET A 51 -0.75 22.22 30.11
C MET A 51 -2.23 21.88 29.96
N ASN A 52 -2.59 21.02 29.02
CA ASN A 52 -4.01 20.74 28.73
C ASN A 52 -4.71 19.92 29.83
N LEU A 53 -3.99 19.04 30.52
CA LEU A 53 -4.53 18.09 31.51
C LEU A 53 -3.56 17.85 32.66
N GLU A 54 -4.07 17.81 33.89
CA GLU A 54 -3.32 17.35 35.08
C GLU A 54 -3.48 15.83 35.33
N VAL A 55 -4.54 15.24 34.78
CA VAL A 55 -4.82 13.80 34.80
C VAL A 55 -4.97 13.33 33.36
N VAL A 56 -4.06 12.47 32.90
CA VAL A 56 -4.00 11.98 31.52
C VAL A 56 -4.38 10.50 31.49
N PRO A 57 -5.29 10.05 30.63
CA PRO A 57 -5.52 8.63 30.45
C PRO A 57 -4.26 7.93 29.89
N LEU A 58 -4.03 6.67 30.25
CA LEU A 58 -2.98 5.83 29.63
C LEU A 58 -3.17 5.83 28.11
N TYR A 59 -2.09 6.02 27.35
CA TYR A 59 -2.13 6.24 25.89
C TYR A 59 -2.97 7.46 25.42
N GLY A 60 -3.33 8.34 26.36
CA GLY A 60 -3.94 9.65 26.10
C GLY A 60 -2.91 10.67 25.60
N LEU A 61 -3.38 11.88 25.29
CA LEU A 61 -2.53 12.97 24.83
C LEU A 61 -2.36 14.02 25.93
N LEU A 62 -1.11 14.27 26.31
CA LEU A 62 -0.68 15.48 27.01
C LEU A 62 -0.15 16.49 25.99
N GLU A 63 -0.72 17.69 25.99
CA GLU A 63 -0.22 18.85 25.22
C GLU A 63 0.30 19.92 26.16
N VAL A 64 1.49 20.43 25.86
CA VAL A 64 2.11 21.53 26.60
C VAL A 64 2.50 22.64 25.63
N ASP A 65 2.04 23.86 25.92
CA ASP A 65 2.40 25.06 25.19
C ASP A 65 3.57 25.74 25.91
N LEU A 66 4.59 26.09 25.14
CA LEU A 66 5.83 26.68 25.63
C LEU A 66 6.01 28.07 25.04
N ASN A 67 6.41 29.01 25.88
CA ASN A 67 6.91 30.30 25.46
C ASN A 67 8.44 30.24 25.46
N VAL A 68 9.01 30.41 24.27
CA VAL A 68 10.44 30.29 24.00
C VAL A 68 10.91 31.57 23.36
N THR A 69 11.91 32.18 23.99
CA THR A 69 12.64 33.31 23.46
C THR A 69 14.06 32.86 23.19
N ALA A 70 14.52 32.94 21.94
CA ALA A 70 15.88 32.54 21.53
C ALA A 70 16.25 33.23 20.20
N ASN A 71 17.53 33.22 19.84
CA ASN A 71 18.04 33.90 18.65
C ASN A 71 18.08 32.96 17.42
N PHE A 72 16.94 32.72 16.77
CA PHE A 72 16.86 31.90 15.56
C PHE A 72 16.20 32.63 14.38
N LYS A 73 16.55 32.24 13.15
CA LYS A 73 15.87 32.70 11.92
C LYS A 73 14.91 31.66 11.37
N ASN A 74 15.20 30.39 11.63
CA ASN A 74 14.38 29.28 11.22
C ASN A 74 13.96 28.43 12.43
N PRO A 75 12.70 28.52 12.90
CA PRO A 75 12.23 27.73 14.05
C PRO A 75 12.18 26.22 13.77
N PHE A 76 12.35 25.81 12.52
CA PHE A 76 12.35 24.41 12.11
C PHE A 76 13.76 23.79 12.01
N ASN A 77 14.82 24.60 12.20
CA ASN A 77 16.20 24.12 12.14
C ASN A 77 16.71 23.84 13.57
N PRO A 78 16.87 22.58 13.99
CA PRO A 78 17.32 22.25 15.35
C PRO A 78 18.77 22.71 15.63
N GLU A 79 19.56 23.03 14.60
CA GLU A 79 20.89 23.64 14.77
C GLU A 79 20.83 25.13 15.15
N GLU A 80 19.69 25.80 14.94
CA GLU A 80 19.48 27.21 15.34
C GLU A 80 18.71 27.32 16.64
N VAL A 81 17.77 26.41 16.90
CA VAL A 81 16.96 26.37 18.12
C VAL A 81 16.48 24.94 18.35
N ASP A 82 16.90 24.32 19.45
CA ASP A 82 16.39 23.02 19.87
C ASP A 82 15.63 23.14 21.19
N VAL A 83 14.34 22.81 21.14
CA VAL A 83 13.45 22.76 22.30
C VAL A 83 12.98 21.33 22.48
N ARG A 84 13.10 20.80 23.69
CA ARG A 84 12.72 19.43 24.05
C ARG A 84 11.98 19.40 25.38
N ALA A 85 11.18 18.36 25.60
CA ALA A 85 10.63 18.04 26.90
C ALA A 85 11.17 16.69 27.37
N VAL A 86 11.54 16.64 28.64
CA VAL A 86 12.09 15.45 29.30
C VAL A 86 11.06 14.97 30.31
N PHE A 87 10.60 13.74 30.13
CA PHE A 87 9.62 13.07 30.97
C PHE A 87 10.30 11.97 31.79
N THR A 88 9.99 11.91 33.07
CA THR A 88 10.34 10.79 33.94
C THR A 88 9.08 10.00 34.24
N SER A 89 9.05 8.73 33.85
CA SER A 89 7.92 7.83 34.10
C SER A 89 7.87 7.35 35.55
N PRO A 90 6.75 6.74 35.99
CA PRO A 90 6.62 6.14 37.33
C PRO A 90 7.70 5.08 37.63
N SER A 91 8.17 4.35 36.60
CA SER A 91 9.29 3.41 36.71
C SER A 91 10.67 4.07 36.56
N ASN A 92 10.75 5.40 36.59
CA ASN A 92 11.97 6.22 36.41
C ASN A 92 12.61 6.11 35.02
N ARG A 93 11.85 5.74 33.98
CA ARG A 93 12.34 5.80 32.59
C ARG A 93 12.35 7.25 32.14
N ILE A 94 13.47 7.69 31.56
CA ILE A 94 13.61 9.01 30.95
C ILE A 94 13.20 8.94 29.48
N ILE A 95 12.24 9.77 29.09
CA ILE A 95 11.73 9.87 27.73
C ILE A 95 11.87 11.32 27.28
N THR A 96 12.65 11.54 26.23
CA THR A 96 12.83 12.87 25.64
C THR A 96 12.04 12.96 24.35
N VAL A 97 11.17 13.96 24.24
CA VAL A 97 10.45 14.28 23.01
C VAL A 97 10.82 15.69 22.53
N PRO A 98 11.08 15.89 21.24
CA PRO A 98 11.24 17.22 20.71
C PRO A 98 9.95 18.03 20.81
N ALA A 99 10.06 19.31 21.14
CA ALA A 99 9.01 20.27 20.87
C ALA A 99 9.02 20.65 19.38
N PHE A 100 7.92 21.22 18.91
CA PHE A 100 7.77 21.67 17.53
C PHE A 100 7.10 23.05 17.48
N TYR A 101 7.47 23.83 16.47
CA TYR A 101 6.86 25.13 16.19
C TYR A 101 5.46 24.95 15.57
N TYR A 102 4.48 25.66 16.11
CA TYR A 102 3.06 25.43 15.89
C TYR A 102 2.29 26.75 15.68
N GLN A 103 1.30 26.72 14.79
CA GLN A 103 0.32 27.79 14.60
C GLN A 103 -1.07 27.19 14.75
N GLU A 104 -1.88 27.79 15.62
CA GLU A 104 -3.29 27.45 15.76
C GLU A 104 -4.11 28.09 14.65
N TYR A 105 -5.19 27.45 14.22
CA TYR A 105 -6.08 27.97 13.19
C TYR A 105 -7.55 27.81 13.57
N ASN A 106 -8.35 28.82 13.24
CA ASN A 106 -9.79 28.66 13.16
C ASN A 106 -10.16 28.02 11.82
N ARG A 107 -10.90 26.92 11.87
CA ARG A 107 -11.42 26.23 10.69
C ARG A 107 -12.79 26.76 10.30
N GLY A 108 -12.91 27.27 9.08
CA GLY A 108 -14.16 27.72 8.49
C GLY A 108 -14.43 27.08 7.13
N PHE A 109 -15.68 27.15 6.69
CA PHE A 109 -16.11 26.72 5.36
C PHE A 109 -16.82 27.88 4.68
N THR A 110 -16.36 28.30 3.51
CA THR A 110 -16.94 29.46 2.80
C THR A 110 -16.74 29.30 1.30
N GLY A 111 -17.81 29.49 0.51
CA GLY A 111 -17.73 29.40 -0.95
C GLY A 111 -17.40 28.00 -1.47
N GLY A 112 -17.77 26.94 -0.74
CA GLY A 112 -17.47 25.55 -1.13
C GLY A 112 -16.04 25.10 -0.82
N GLN A 113 -15.24 25.93 -0.14
CA GLN A 113 -13.85 25.64 0.19
C GLN A 113 -13.58 25.80 1.68
N GLU A 114 -12.63 25.02 2.17
CA GLU A 114 -12.09 25.22 3.51
C GLU A 114 -11.26 26.50 3.57
N LYS A 115 -11.45 27.26 4.65
CA LYS A 115 -10.64 28.43 4.99
C LYS A 115 -10.07 28.29 6.39
N LEU A 116 -8.75 28.33 6.51
CA LEU A 116 -8.04 28.35 7.79
C LEU A 116 -7.55 29.76 8.10
N THR A 117 -7.90 30.29 9.27
CA THR A 117 -7.49 31.62 9.73
C THR A 117 -6.59 31.49 10.96
N PRO A 118 -5.33 31.97 10.95
CA PRO A 118 -4.43 31.86 12.10
C PRO A 118 -5.01 32.50 13.36
N ILE A 119 -4.86 31.82 14.50
CA ILE A 119 -5.20 32.34 15.83
C ILE A 119 -3.91 32.70 16.56
N GLY A 120 -3.77 33.96 16.96
CA GLY A 120 -2.61 34.43 17.69
C GLY A 120 -1.30 34.37 16.89
N LYS A 121 -0.17 34.41 17.60
CA LYS A 121 1.17 34.19 17.02
C LYS A 121 1.53 32.70 17.11
N PRO A 122 2.40 32.18 16.23
CA PRO A 122 2.89 30.82 16.39
C PRO A 122 3.77 30.70 17.65
N TYR A 123 3.82 29.50 18.22
CA TYR A 123 4.46 29.19 19.50
C TYR A 123 5.00 27.75 19.50
N TRP A 124 5.71 27.35 20.56
CA TRP A 124 6.27 26.00 20.68
C TRP A 124 5.31 25.08 21.40
N LYS A 125 5.17 23.84 20.91
CA LYS A 125 4.27 22.83 21.49
C LYS A 125 5.00 21.52 21.71
N VAL A 126 4.63 20.81 22.76
CA VAL A 126 5.02 19.43 23.05
C VAL A 126 3.78 18.56 23.03
N ARG A 127 3.89 17.38 22.43
CA ARG A 127 2.88 16.32 22.53
C ARG A 127 3.51 15.06 23.09
N PHE A 128 2.88 14.50 24.11
CA PHE A 128 3.36 13.32 24.82
C PHE A 128 2.23 12.32 25.09
N THR A 129 2.54 11.03 24.93
CA THR A 129 1.61 9.92 25.19
C THR A 129 2.18 9.01 26.28
N PRO A 130 1.62 8.99 27.49
CA PRO A 130 2.12 8.14 28.56
C PRO A 130 1.82 6.66 28.29
N GLN A 131 2.76 5.79 28.66
CA GLN A 131 2.69 4.32 28.45
C GLN A 131 2.71 3.53 29.77
N GLU A 132 2.60 4.22 30.90
CA GLU A 132 2.49 3.63 32.24
C GLU A 132 1.47 4.43 33.06
N THR A 133 0.77 3.79 34.00
CA THR A 133 -0.05 4.49 34.99
C THR A 133 0.79 4.96 36.16
N GLY A 134 0.45 6.11 36.77
CA GLY A 134 1.15 6.67 37.93
C GLY A 134 1.55 8.13 37.74
N GLU A 135 2.35 8.65 38.68
CA GLU A 135 2.84 10.04 38.62
C GLU A 135 4.01 10.16 37.65
N TYR A 136 3.87 11.04 36.66
CA TYR A 136 4.95 11.48 35.80
C TYR A 136 5.49 12.83 36.26
N LYS A 137 6.77 13.05 36.00
CA LYS A 137 7.43 14.35 36.12
C LYS A 137 7.90 14.82 34.75
N PHE A 138 7.85 16.11 34.49
CA PHE A 138 8.44 16.66 33.28
C PHE A 138 8.96 18.08 33.45
N HIS A 139 9.94 18.42 32.62
CA HIS A 139 10.43 19.79 32.41
C HIS A 139 10.74 19.99 30.94
N ALA A 140 10.78 21.24 30.49
CA ALA A 140 11.21 21.61 29.15
C ALA A 140 12.62 22.18 29.17
N GLU A 141 13.37 21.93 28.10
CA GLU A 141 14.74 22.37 27.90
C GLU A 141 14.85 23.11 26.56
N LEU A 142 15.55 24.24 26.58
CA LEU A 142 16.01 24.99 25.40
C LEU A 142 17.53 24.84 25.31
N GLU A 143 18.02 24.35 24.19
CA GLU A 143 19.43 24.40 23.83
C GLU A 143 19.71 25.62 22.96
N ASP A 144 20.57 26.51 23.45
CA ASP A 144 20.98 27.74 22.77
C ASP A 144 22.51 27.90 22.91
N GLU A 145 23.22 27.91 21.78
CA GLU A 145 24.68 28.05 21.70
C GLU A 145 25.47 27.13 22.67
N GLY A 146 25.01 25.88 22.86
CA GLY A 146 25.65 24.88 23.72
C GLY A 146 25.35 25.03 25.21
N LYS A 147 24.46 25.95 25.61
CA LYS A 147 23.89 26.03 26.96
C LYS A 147 22.49 25.45 26.97
N THR A 148 22.15 24.75 28.05
CA THR A 148 20.80 24.23 28.28
C THR A 148 20.09 25.07 29.34
N ILE A 149 18.94 25.62 28.99
CA ILE A 149 18.06 26.38 29.88
C ILE A 149 16.85 25.50 30.17
N THR A 150 16.52 25.33 31.44
CA THR A 150 15.51 24.36 31.91
C THR A 150 14.39 25.08 32.64
N THR A 151 13.15 24.66 32.42
CA THR A 151 11.99 25.13 33.20
C THR A 151 11.97 24.52 34.61
N GLY A 152 11.04 24.95 35.46
CA GLY A 152 10.68 24.16 36.64
C GLY A 152 10.11 22.79 36.26
N GLU A 153 10.23 21.83 37.19
CA GLU A 153 9.60 20.50 37.07
C GLU A 153 8.10 20.60 37.40
N LEU A 154 7.27 20.04 36.53
CA LEU A 154 5.84 19.83 36.75
C LEU A 154 5.53 18.34 36.89
N LYS A 155 4.37 18.05 37.46
CA LYS A 155 3.85 16.70 37.67
C LYS A 155 2.47 16.56 37.07
N PHE A 156 2.17 15.36 36.58
CA PHE A 156 0.81 14.97 36.18
C PHE A 156 0.59 13.49 36.50
N SER A 157 -0.68 13.12 36.69
CA SER A 157 -1.06 11.73 37.01
C SER A 157 -1.58 11.02 35.77
N VAL A 158 -1.21 9.75 35.59
CA VAL A 158 -1.72 8.89 34.53
C VAL A 158 -2.61 7.81 35.09
N VAL A 159 -3.84 7.72 34.57
CA VAL A 159 -4.86 6.76 35.01
C VAL A 159 -5.14 5.72 33.92
N SER A 160 -5.73 4.58 34.29
CA SER A 160 -6.14 3.57 33.31
C SER A 160 -7.09 4.14 32.25
N SER A 161 -7.10 3.54 31.06
CA SER A 161 -7.97 3.92 29.95
C SER A 161 -8.43 2.68 29.17
N ASP A 162 -9.42 2.86 28.32
CA ASP A 162 -9.89 1.83 27.38
C ASP A 162 -9.09 1.81 26.07
N SER A 163 -7.97 2.55 26.00
CA SER A 163 -7.13 2.60 24.80
C SER A 163 -6.33 1.31 24.65
N HIS A 164 -6.34 0.75 23.44
CA HIS A 164 -5.51 -0.41 23.09
C HIS A 164 -4.00 -0.09 23.07
N GLY A 165 -3.62 1.19 22.99
CA GLY A 165 -2.23 1.60 22.82
C GLY A 165 -1.75 1.51 21.37
N PHE A 166 -0.44 1.36 21.18
CA PHE A 166 0.17 1.35 19.84
C PHE A 166 0.07 -0.03 19.17
N VAL A 167 0.07 -0.04 17.83
CA VAL A 167 0.12 -1.26 17.01
C VAL A 167 1.56 -1.76 16.89
N ARG A 168 1.75 -3.08 17.03
CA ARG A 168 3.03 -3.81 16.96
C ARG A 168 2.91 -5.01 16.03
N ILE A 169 4.05 -5.52 15.57
CA ILE A 169 4.13 -6.89 15.04
C ILE A 169 3.84 -7.86 16.20
N SER A 170 2.95 -8.82 16.00
CA SER A 170 2.66 -9.80 17.05
C SER A 170 3.85 -10.73 17.26
N ASN A 171 4.16 -11.02 18.53
CA ASN A 171 5.12 -12.05 18.90
C ASN A 171 4.51 -13.47 18.96
N LYS A 172 3.18 -13.61 18.82
CA LYS A 172 2.49 -14.91 18.74
C LYS A 172 2.49 -15.42 17.31
N ASP A 173 2.22 -14.51 16.36
CA ASP A 173 2.26 -14.79 14.93
C ASP A 173 2.75 -13.54 14.17
N PRO A 174 3.99 -13.53 13.66
CA PRO A 174 4.60 -12.36 13.05
C PRO A 174 3.97 -11.98 11.70
N ARG A 175 2.97 -12.72 11.20
CA ARG A 175 2.16 -12.31 10.04
C ARG A 175 1.11 -11.26 10.39
N TYR A 176 0.78 -11.09 11.66
CA TYR A 176 -0.30 -10.24 12.13
C TYR A 176 0.19 -9.14 13.07
N PHE A 177 -0.71 -8.19 13.32
CA PHE A 177 -0.49 -7.10 14.25
C PHE A 177 -1.16 -7.36 15.60
N ARG A 178 -0.65 -6.71 16.63
CA ARG A 178 -1.23 -6.70 17.98
C ARG A 178 -1.05 -5.34 18.64
N PHE A 179 -1.98 -4.95 19.50
CA PHE A 179 -1.89 -3.75 20.30
C PHE A 179 -1.05 -3.95 21.57
N ASP A 180 -0.66 -2.86 22.22
CA ASP A 180 0.11 -2.91 23.49
C ASP A 180 -0.70 -3.56 24.64
N ASP A 181 -2.03 -3.54 24.60
CA ASP A 181 -2.92 -4.25 25.55
C ASP A 181 -3.03 -5.77 25.28
N ASN A 182 -2.31 -6.28 24.27
CA ASN A 182 -2.33 -7.66 23.76
C ASN A 182 -3.58 -8.09 22.98
N SER A 183 -4.51 -7.18 22.70
CA SER A 183 -5.61 -7.47 21.76
C SER A 183 -5.11 -7.45 20.31
N SER A 184 -5.77 -8.18 19.43
CA SER A 184 -5.48 -8.22 17.99
C SER A 184 -6.78 -8.24 17.19
N ARG A 185 -6.69 -7.84 15.93
CA ARG A 185 -7.79 -7.78 14.98
C ARG A 185 -7.27 -7.85 13.56
N PHE A 186 -8.14 -8.22 12.63
CA PHE A 186 -7.95 -7.84 11.24
C PHE A 186 -8.23 -6.35 11.07
N PHE A 187 -7.45 -5.69 10.21
CA PHE A 187 -7.72 -4.34 9.77
C PHE A 187 -8.55 -4.39 8.48
N ILE A 188 -9.50 -3.48 8.35
CA ILE A 188 -10.41 -3.41 7.19
C ILE A 188 -10.45 -1.97 6.74
N GLY A 189 -10.27 -1.70 5.45
CA GLY A 189 -10.19 -0.32 4.98
C GLY A 189 -9.90 -0.16 3.50
N HIS A 190 -9.94 1.10 3.07
CA HIS A 190 -9.47 1.59 1.78
C HIS A 190 -8.67 2.89 1.94
N ASP A 191 -8.05 3.36 0.85
CA ASP A 191 -7.20 4.55 0.86
C ASP A 191 -8.02 5.84 0.94
N VAL A 192 -7.53 6.87 1.64
CA VAL A 192 -8.17 8.20 1.67
C VAL A 192 -7.07 9.26 1.71
N CYS A 193 -6.34 9.36 0.60
CA CYS A 193 -4.99 9.92 0.64
C CYS A 193 -4.94 11.45 0.74
N TRP A 194 -5.90 12.15 0.15
CA TRP A 194 -6.00 13.61 0.20
C TRP A 194 -7.44 14.11 0.07
N PHE A 195 -7.65 15.38 0.45
CA PHE A 195 -8.93 16.06 0.33
C PHE A 195 -9.17 16.66 -1.07
N SER A 196 -10.44 16.91 -1.37
CA SER A 196 -10.90 17.77 -2.45
C SER A 196 -10.89 19.26 -2.05
N SER A 197 -11.53 20.11 -2.85
CA SER A 197 -11.74 21.53 -2.50
C SER A 197 -12.36 21.76 -1.11
N LYS A 198 -13.07 20.78 -0.54
CA LYS A 198 -13.65 20.88 0.81
C LYS A 198 -12.61 20.80 1.94
N GLY A 199 -11.34 20.50 1.65
CA GLY A 199 -10.30 20.41 2.67
C GLY A 199 -10.61 19.32 3.70
N THR A 200 -10.31 19.58 4.97
CA THR A 200 -10.52 18.56 6.02
C THR A 200 -12.00 18.20 6.25
N TYR A 201 -12.97 18.91 5.66
CA TYR A 201 -14.40 18.57 5.76
C TYR A 201 -14.75 17.27 5.05
N ASP A 202 -13.99 16.90 4.01
CA ASP A 202 -14.15 15.59 3.37
C ASP A 202 -13.95 14.45 4.39
N TYR A 203 -12.97 14.59 5.29
CA TYR A 203 -12.71 13.60 6.34
C TYR A 203 -13.77 13.55 7.43
N ASP A 204 -14.60 14.59 7.57
CA ASP A 204 -15.77 14.50 8.46
C ASP A 204 -16.81 13.51 7.91
N GLU A 205 -16.99 13.51 6.59
CA GLU A 205 -17.90 12.63 5.85
C GLU A 205 -17.28 11.23 5.69
N TRP A 206 -16.10 11.13 5.07
CA TRP A 206 -15.44 9.86 4.73
C TRP A 206 -15.18 8.99 5.96
N PHE A 207 -14.54 9.52 7.01
CA PHE A 207 -14.25 8.71 8.20
C PHE A 207 -15.50 8.34 8.99
N SER A 208 -16.58 9.13 8.88
CA SER A 208 -17.86 8.75 9.46
C SER A 208 -18.49 7.57 8.72
N SER A 209 -18.47 7.58 7.39
CA SER A 209 -18.93 6.44 6.57
C SER A 209 -18.09 5.19 6.80
N MET A 210 -16.76 5.32 6.81
CA MET A 210 -15.83 4.21 7.08
C MET A 210 -16.11 3.55 8.43
N SER A 211 -16.07 4.34 9.50
CA SER A 211 -16.27 3.86 10.86
C SER A 211 -17.65 3.20 11.06
N SER A 212 -18.70 3.78 10.47
CA SER A 212 -20.07 3.23 10.55
C SER A 212 -20.24 1.90 9.80
N ASN A 213 -19.31 1.57 8.90
CA ASN A 213 -19.25 0.32 8.15
C ASN A 213 -18.11 -0.60 8.62
N GLY A 214 -17.55 -0.35 9.81
CA GLY A 214 -16.62 -1.26 10.46
C GLY A 214 -15.19 -1.23 9.91
N GLU A 215 -14.85 -0.22 9.11
CA GLU A 215 -13.50 0.04 8.65
C GLU A 215 -12.65 0.72 9.74
N THR A 216 -11.38 0.35 9.80
CA THR A 216 -10.45 0.77 10.85
C THR A 216 -9.04 1.04 10.38
N ILE A 217 -8.75 0.96 9.09
CA ILE A 217 -7.46 1.41 8.55
C ILE A 217 -7.69 2.28 7.33
N THR A 218 -6.79 3.22 7.11
CA THR A 218 -6.71 3.99 5.87
C THR A 218 -5.27 4.43 5.61
N ARG A 219 -5.05 5.01 4.45
CA ARG A 219 -3.76 5.57 4.03
C ARG A 219 -3.92 7.04 3.73
N ILE A 220 -2.98 7.84 4.25
CA ILE A 220 -2.92 9.29 4.05
C ILE A 220 -1.56 9.63 3.46
N TRP A 221 -1.53 10.49 2.44
CA TRP A 221 -0.30 10.97 1.84
C TRP A 221 0.03 12.36 2.33
N MET A 222 1.29 12.59 2.68
CA MET A 222 1.88 13.93 2.73
C MET A 222 2.21 14.42 1.32
N ALA A 223 1.20 14.46 0.46
CA ALA A 223 1.33 14.83 -0.94
C ALA A 223 1.63 16.34 -1.11
N PRO A 224 2.34 16.75 -2.17
CA PRO A 224 2.58 18.17 -2.45
C PRO A 224 1.33 19.07 -2.46
N TRP A 225 0.18 18.52 -2.82
CA TRP A 225 -1.09 19.23 -2.90
C TRP A 225 -1.98 19.11 -1.64
N ALA A 226 -1.63 18.23 -0.69
CA ALA A 226 -2.37 18.03 0.55
C ALA A 226 -1.49 17.39 1.62
N PHE A 227 -1.45 17.97 2.82
CA PHE A 227 -0.65 17.52 3.97
C PHE A 227 0.88 17.56 3.80
N GLY A 228 1.40 17.76 2.58
CA GLY A 228 2.81 17.98 2.32
C GLY A 228 3.33 19.27 2.96
N ILE A 229 4.13 19.14 4.02
CA ILE A 229 4.62 20.28 4.78
C ILE A 229 5.85 20.96 4.16
N GLU A 230 6.54 20.32 3.21
CA GLU A 230 7.80 20.82 2.65
C GLU A 230 7.76 20.81 1.13
N TRP A 231 6.84 21.59 0.55
CA TRP A 231 6.79 21.80 -0.91
C TRP A 231 7.12 23.24 -1.31
N LYS A 232 6.62 24.23 -0.54
CA LYS A 232 6.83 25.66 -0.84
C LYS A 232 8.26 26.12 -0.63
N LYS A 233 8.95 25.60 0.40
CA LYS A 233 10.31 26.01 0.75
C LYS A 233 11.02 24.94 1.57
N LEU A 234 12.20 24.53 1.08
CA LEU A 234 13.04 23.55 1.75
C LEU A 234 13.45 24.01 3.16
N GLY A 235 13.30 23.13 4.15
CA GLY A 235 13.61 23.38 5.55
C GLY A 235 12.67 24.36 6.26
N LYS A 236 11.55 24.77 5.65
CA LYS A 236 10.53 25.61 6.29
C LYS A 236 9.14 25.01 6.11
N TYR A 237 8.59 24.46 7.18
CA TYR A 237 7.38 23.64 7.11
C TYR A 237 6.09 24.47 7.07
N ASP A 238 5.16 24.07 6.20
CA ASP A 238 3.83 24.70 6.08
C ASP A 238 2.95 24.31 7.27
N MET A 239 2.79 25.25 8.20
CA MET A 239 2.01 25.04 9.42
C MET A 239 0.50 24.90 9.15
N THR A 240 0.02 25.35 7.98
CA THR A 240 -1.39 25.20 7.57
C THR A 240 -1.68 23.75 7.22
N GLU A 241 -0.85 23.13 6.37
CA GLU A 241 -0.95 21.71 6.03
C GLU A 241 -0.70 20.82 7.25
N ALA A 242 0.25 21.20 8.09
CA ALA A 242 0.51 20.47 9.32
C ALA A 242 -0.68 20.54 10.31
N TRP A 243 -1.41 21.66 10.36
CA TRP A 243 -2.63 21.77 11.16
C TRP A 243 -3.78 20.92 10.57
N ARG A 244 -3.91 20.87 9.23
CA ARG A 244 -4.88 19.98 8.57
C ARG A 244 -4.64 18.53 8.93
N LEU A 245 -3.38 18.08 8.94
CA LEU A 245 -3.04 16.72 9.34
C LEU A 245 -3.33 16.46 10.83
N ASP A 246 -3.10 17.44 11.72
CA ASP A 246 -3.54 17.33 13.12
C ASP A 246 -5.05 17.07 13.22
N TYR A 247 -5.87 17.84 12.50
CA TYR A 247 -7.32 17.68 12.49
C TYR A 247 -7.74 16.29 12.01
N VAL A 248 -7.17 15.84 10.88
CA VAL A 248 -7.52 14.55 10.27
C VAL A 248 -7.09 13.38 11.15
N LEU A 249 -5.91 13.42 11.77
CA LEU A 249 -5.47 12.37 12.71
C LEU A 249 -6.34 12.34 13.98
N ASN A 250 -6.75 13.50 14.50
CA ASN A 250 -7.70 13.57 15.61
C ASN A 250 -9.06 12.98 15.23
N LYS A 251 -9.52 13.23 14.00
CA LYS A 251 -10.75 12.64 13.46
C LYS A 251 -10.63 11.12 13.30
N ALA A 252 -9.51 10.63 12.77
CA ALA A 252 -9.22 9.20 12.65
C ALA A 252 -9.28 8.52 14.02
N LYS A 253 -8.60 9.09 15.03
CA LYS A 253 -8.66 8.63 16.43
C LYS A 253 -10.09 8.56 16.97
N ALA A 254 -10.87 9.64 16.80
CA ALA A 254 -12.26 9.69 17.25
C ALA A 254 -13.16 8.65 16.54
N LYS A 255 -12.74 8.14 15.39
CA LYS A 255 -13.46 7.15 14.59
C LYS A 255 -12.87 5.74 14.68
N GLY A 256 -11.83 5.53 15.48
CA GLY A 256 -11.15 4.23 15.59
C GLY A 256 -10.42 3.81 14.32
N ILE A 257 -10.04 4.77 13.46
CA ILE A 257 -9.32 4.53 12.21
C ILE A 257 -7.83 4.71 12.47
N TYR A 258 -7.04 3.75 12.00
CA TYR A 258 -5.59 3.76 12.03
C TYR A 258 -5.04 4.18 10.67
N VAL A 259 -3.91 4.89 10.68
CA VAL A 259 -3.37 5.55 9.48
C VAL A 259 -2.01 4.97 9.11
N LEU A 260 -1.87 4.52 7.86
CA LEU A 260 -0.60 4.44 7.16
C LEU A 260 -0.26 5.84 6.65
N LEU A 261 0.74 6.49 7.25
CA LEU A 261 1.10 7.86 6.88
C LEU A 261 2.29 7.84 5.91
N CYS A 262 1.98 8.02 4.62
CA CYS A 262 2.93 8.05 3.53
C CYS A 262 3.64 9.40 3.45
N LEU A 263 4.97 9.38 3.60
CA LEU A 263 5.79 10.59 3.77
C LEU A 263 6.23 11.20 2.43
N MET A 264 6.33 10.40 1.37
CA MET A 264 6.73 10.82 0.02
C MET A 264 6.08 9.94 -1.04
N ASN A 265 5.96 10.45 -2.27
CA ASN A 265 5.47 9.68 -3.41
C ASN A 265 6.44 9.75 -4.60
N HIS A 266 6.44 8.71 -5.44
CA HIS A 266 7.34 8.56 -6.60
C HIS A 266 7.45 9.80 -7.48
N GLY A 267 6.33 10.49 -7.74
CA GLY A 267 6.28 11.67 -8.61
C GLY A 267 7.22 12.79 -8.17
N GLN A 268 7.50 12.90 -6.86
CA GLN A 268 8.45 13.88 -6.33
C GLN A 268 9.85 13.70 -6.89
N LEU A 269 10.25 12.48 -7.28
CA LEU A 269 11.54 12.14 -7.87
C LEU A 269 11.41 11.63 -9.32
N GLN A 270 10.42 12.11 -10.06
CA GLN A 270 10.29 11.89 -11.51
C GLN A 270 10.42 13.19 -12.28
N ALA A 271 11.27 13.20 -13.31
CA ALA A 271 11.52 14.39 -14.12
C ALA A 271 10.66 14.53 -15.37
N LYS A 272 10.18 13.42 -15.95
CA LYS A 272 9.57 13.42 -17.30
C LYS A 272 8.27 12.63 -17.45
N GLU A 273 7.90 11.83 -16.47
CA GLU A 273 6.67 11.02 -16.48
C GLU A 273 5.41 11.86 -16.31
N ILE A 274 4.24 11.27 -16.56
CA ILE A 274 2.93 11.96 -16.41
C ILE A 274 2.67 12.45 -14.98
N THR A 275 3.23 11.76 -13.99
CA THR A 275 3.18 12.06 -12.55
C THR A 275 4.36 12.89 -12.07
N ALA A 276 5.22 13.39 -12.98
CA ALA A 276 6.44 14.11 -12.64
C ALA A 276 6.16 15.41 -11.86
N GLN A 277 6.83 15.52 -10.71
CA GLN A 277 6.78 16.68 -9.81
C GLN A 277 8.18 17.26 -9.56
N TRP A 278 9.24 16.68 -10.13
CA TRP A 278 10.63 17.09 -9.89
C TRP A 278 10.93 18.55 -10.24
N LYS A 279 10.27 19.07 -11.27
CA LYS A 279 10.43 20.47 -11.71
C LYS A 279 10.17 21.45 -10.57
N ASP A 280 9.17 21.17 -9.74
CA ASP A 280 8.73 22.03 -8.64
C ASP A 280 9.22 21.53 -7.27
N ASN A 281 9.90 20.38 -7.23
CA ASN A 281 10.42 19.81 -5.99
C ASN A 281 11.47 20.75 -5.36
N PRO A 282 11.34 21.14 -4.08
CA PRO A 282 12.26 22.06 -3.42
C PRO A 282 13.67 21.50 -3.22
N TYR A 283 13.89 20.19 -3.33
CA TYR A 283 15.23 19.58 -3.31
C TYR A 283 16.02 19.85 -4.61
N ASN A 284 15.33 20.13 -5.70
CA ASN A 284 15.94 20.42 -6.99
C ASN A 284 16.76 21.72 -6.92
N SER A 285 17.99 21.70 -7.43
CA SER A 285 18.89 22.86 -7.46
C SER A 285 18.36 24.02 -8.30
N ALA A 286 17.50 23.76 -9.29
CA ALA A 286 16.73 24.79 -9.99
C ALA A 286 15.83 25.60 -9.04
N ASN A 287 15.38 24.98 -7.95
CA ASN A 287 14.59 25.57 -6.87
C ASN A 287 15.43 25.93 -5.64
N LYS A 288 16.75 26.04 -5.79
CA LYS A 288 17.75 26.34 -4.73
C LYS A 288 17.94 25.20 -3.72
N GLY A 289 17.50 23.98 -4.06
CA GLY A 289 17.81 22.78 -3.31
C GLY A 289 19.21 22.23 -3.57
N PRO A 290 19.64 21.18 -2.84
CA PRO A 290 21.02 20.70 -2.85
C PRO A 290 21.37 19.75 -4.01
N ILE A 291 20.39 19.26 -4.79
CA ILE A 291 20.61 18.15 -5.74
C ILE A 291 20.16 18.52 -7.16
N ALA A 292 20.88 18.01 -8.16
CA ALA A 292 20.63 18.35 -9.55
C ALA A 292 19.72 17.35 -10.26
N LYS A 293 19.76 16.08 -9.83
CA LYS A 293 18.95 15.00 -10.38
C LYS A 293 18.13 14.30 -9.29
N PRO A 294 17.00 13.65 -9.65
CA PRO A 294 16.18 12.95 -8.68
C PRO A 294 16.95 11.85 -7.92
N GLU A 295 17.75 11.04 -8.63
CA GLU A 295 18.49 9.91 -8.02
C GLU A 295 19.59 10.34 -7.03
N ASP A 296 20.03 11.60 -7.07
CA ASP A 296 20.99 12.15 -6.11
C ASP A 296 20.40 12.22 -4.69
N PHE A 297 19.06 12.21 -4.55
CA PHE A 297 18.36 12.22 -3.27
C PHE A 297 18.78 11.07 -2.35
N TRP A 298 19.08 9.92 -2.93
CA TRP A 298 19.39 8.69 -2.21
C TRP A 298 20.77 8.70 -1.55
N THR A 299 21.69 9.54 -2.02
CA THR A 299 23.11 9.50 -1.60
C THR A 299 23.66 10.86 -1.17
N SER A 300 23.02 11.96 -1.55
CA SER A 300 23.45 13.30 -1.16
C SER A 300 23.29 13.50 0.34
N LYS A 301 24.41 13.69 1.05
CA LYS A 301 24.43 13.98 2.48
C LYS A 301 23.54 15.17 2.84
N ALA A 302 23.56 16.24 2.03
CA ALA A 302 22.75 17.42 2.28
C ALA A 302 21.24 17.13 2.16
N ALA A 303 20.83 16.33 1.17
CA ALA A 303 19.43 15.93 1.02
C ALA A 303 18.98 15.03 2.18
N ILE A 304 19.82 14.06 2.56
CA ILE A 304 19.58 13.16 3.69
C ILE A 304 19.45 13.94 5.00
N ASP A 305 20.37 14.87 5.30
CA ASP A 305 20.33 15.67 6.52
C ASP A 305 19.06 16.54 6.59
N LEU A 306 18.63 17.13 5.47
CA LEU A 306 17.39 17.89 5.40
C LEU A 306 16.16 17.00 5.61
N PHE A 307 16.13 15.81 5.01
CA PHE A 307 15.04 14.87 5.21
C PHE A 307 14.98 14.37 6.66
N LYS A 308 16.12 14.13 7.32
CA LYS A 308 16.18 13.82 8.76
C LYS A 308 15.59 14.95 9.61
N LYS A 309 15.88 16.22 9.31
CA LYS A 309 15.24 17.36 10.00
C LYS A 309 13.72 17.35 9.83
N ARG A 310 13.23 16.97 8.64
CA ARG A 310 11.79 16.81 8.37
C ARG A 310 11.19 15.66 9.17
N LEU A 311 11.83 14.50 9.20
CA LEU A 311 11.41 13.35 10.02
C LEU A 311 11.33 13.71 11.51
N ARG A 312 12.31 14.47 12.02
CA ARG A 312 12.30 14.96 13.41
C ARG A 312 11.07 15.81 13.70
N TYR A 313 10.70 16.72 12.80
CA TYR A 313 9.48 17.53 12.96
C TYR A 313 8.20 16.69 12.88
N ILE A 314 8.13 15.75 11.94
CA ILE A 314 7.01 14.81 11.79
C ILE A 314 6.80 14.00 13.07
N VAL A 315 7.86 13.39 13.60
CA VAL A 315 7.80 12.59 14.83
C VAL A 315 7.47 13.46 16.05
N ALA A 316 8.04 14.66 16.16
CA ALA A 316 7.73 15.59 17.23
C ALA A 316 6.24 15.97 17.27
N ARG A 317 5.65 16.21 16.10
CA ARG A 317 4.27 16.69 15.98
C ARG A 317 3.22 15.57 16.04
N TRP A 318 3.50 14.41 15.45
CA TRP A 318 2.51 13.34 15.27
C TRP A 318 2.88 12.01 15.90
N GLY A 319 4.13 11.82 16.32
CA GLY A 319 4.58 10.56 16.92
C GLY A 319 3.84 10.19 18.20
N TYR A 320 3.19 11.12 18.89
CA TYR A 320 2.35 10.77 20.04
C TYR A 320 1.15 9.87 19.68
N SER A 321 0.70 9.88 18.42
CA SER A 321 -0.61 9.33 18.04
C SER A 321 -0.59 7.80 17.96
N THR A 322 -1.34 7.14 18.85
CA THR A 322 -1.60 5.69 18.77
C THR A 322 -2.37 5.27 17.51
N ASN A 323 -2.97 6.22 16.80
CA ASN A 323 -3.74 5.98 15.59
C ASN A 323 -2.92 6.15 14.31
N ILE A 324 -1.63 6.48 14.42
CA ILE A 324 -0.69 6.19 13.33
C ILE A 324 -0.29 4.73 13.50
N LEU A 325 -0.59 3.89 12.52
CA LEU A 325 -0.13 2.50 12.51
C LEU A 325 1.33 2.43 12.11
N ALA A 326 1.67 3.12 11.02
CA ALA A 326 3.02 3.10 10.47
C ALA A 326 3.43 4.41 9.81
N TRP A 327 4.74 4.67 9.86
CA TRP A 327 5.43 5.56 8.94
C TRP A 327 5.70 4.81 7.64
N GLU A 328 5.08 5.24 6.55
CA GLU A 328 5.39 4.72 5.23
C GLU A 328 6.35 5.69 4.53
N LEU A 329 7.58 5.24 4.28
CA LEU A 329 8.63 6.12 3.80
C LEU A 329 8.34 6.66 2.39
N TRP A 330 7.83 5.79 1.51
CA TRP A 330 7.54 6.10 0.12
C TRP A 330 6.31 5.37 -0.41
N ASN A 331 5.61 6.04 -1.32
CA ASN A 331 4.71 5.44 -2.28
C ASN A 331 5.45 5.09 -3.58
N GLU A 332 5.40 3.81 -3.98
CA GLU A 332 5.90 3.26 -5.26
C GLU A 332 7.32 3.71 -5.61
N VAL A 333 8.26 3.56 -4.68
CA VAL A 333 9.62 4.08 -4.83
C VAL A 333 10.35 3.56 -6.08
N GLU A 334 9.97 2.38 -6.57
CA GLU A 334 10.48 1.79 -7.81
C GLU A 334 10.14 2.58 -9.08
N LEU A 335 9.17 3.49 -9.02
CA LEU A 335 8.81 4.37 -10.12
C LEU A 335 9.63 5.68 -10.15
N THR A 336 10.56 5.88 -9.21
CA THR A 336 11.46 7.04 -9.23
C THR A 336 12.52 6.94 -10.34
N ASP A 337 13.01 8.09 -10.82
CA ASP A 337 14.01 8.11 -11.90
C ASP A 337 15.28 7.36 -11.49
N ASN A 338 15.81 6.53 -12.40
CA ASN A 338 17.03 5.74 -12.23
C ASN A 338 17.03 4.87 -10.96
N TYR A 339 15.88 4.28 -10.61
CA TYR A 339 15.73 3.40 -9.46
C TYR A 339 16.77 2.27 -9.44
N ASP A 340 17.57 2.24 -8.36
CA ASP A 340 18.49 1.14 -8.02
C ASP A 340 18.16 0.64 -6.62
N PHE A 341 17.65 -0.60 -6.53
CA PHE A 341 17.24 -1.19 -5.26
C PHE A 341 18.38 -1.18 -4.22
N GLY A 342 19.63 -1.45 -4.61
CA GLY A 342 20.74 -1.50 -3.67
C GLY A 342 21.01 -0.16 -2.97
N THR A 343 20.96 0.93 -3.72
CA THR A 343 21.14 2.31 -3.23
C THR A 343 19.94 2.76 -2.41
N VAL A 344 18.73 2.53 -2.92
CA VAL A 344 17.49 2.91 -2.24
C VAL A 344 17.29 2.12 -0.94
N ALA A 345 17.64 0.83 -0.89
CA ALA A 345 17.57 0.01 0.32
C ALA A 345 18.51 0.51 1.44
N LYS A 346 19.70 1.03 1.08
CA LYS A 346 20.62 1.65 2.05
C LYS A 346 20.01 2.91 2.65
N TRP A 347 19.45 3.77 1.80
CA TRP A 347 18.75 4.97 2.26
C TRP A 347 17.58 4.63 3.19
N HIS A 348 16.76 3.62 2.84
CA HIS A 348 15.63 3.17 3.67
C HIS A 348 16.11 2.68 5.03
N THR A 349 17.21 1.91 5.05
CA THR A 349 17.81 1.42 6.31
C THR A 349 18.29 2.57 7.18
N GLU A 350 18.94 3.59 6.60
CA GLU A 350 19.39 4.76 7.34
C GLU A 350 18.22 5.59 7.90
N MET A 351 17.16 5.80 7.12
CA MET A 351 15.98 6.55 7.57
C MET A 351 15.21 5.80 8.64
N ALA A 352 15.03 4.49 8.48
CA ALA A 352 14.38 3.66 9.48
C ALA A 352 15.17 3.65 10.80
N GLN A 353 16.51 3.55 10.75
CA GLN A 353 17.36 3.66 11.94
C GLN A 353 17.22 5.02 12.62
N TYR A 354 17.18 6.11 11.84
CA TYR A 354 16.97 7.44 12.38
C TYR A 354 15.57 7.61 13.02
N ILE A 355 14.51 7.12 12.38
CA ILE A 355 13.16 7.09 12.98
C ILE A 355 13.18 6.30 14.29
N ARG A 356 13.81 5.12 14.31
CA ARG A 356 13.97 4.30 15.53
C ARG A 356 14.71 5.04 16.63
N GLN A 357 15.60 5.97 16.31
CA GLN A 357 16.30 6.79 17.30
C GLN A 357 15.38 7.88 17.89
N ILE A 358 14.62 8.58 17.04
CA ILE A 358 13.88 9.80 17.44
C ILE A 358 12.43 9.54 17.86
N ASP A 359 11.83 8.43 17.43
CA ASP A 359 10.47 8.04 17.80
C ASP A 359 10.52 7.21 19.09
N PRO A 360 10.13 7.77 20.26
CA PRO A 360 10.15 7.03 21.51
C PRO A 360 9.08 5.94 21.56
N TYR A 361 8.04 6.05 20.74
CA TYR A 361 6.89 5.15 20.73
C TYR A 361 7.08 3.96 19.78
N LYS A 362 8.10 4.00 18.91
CA LYS A 362 8.49 2.90 18.01
C LYS A 362 7.37 2.46 17.05
N HIS A 363 6.72 3.40 16.38
CA HIS A 363 5.71 3.10 15.35
C HIS A 363 6.26 2.12 14.31
N LEU A 364 5.37 1.38 13.65
CA LEU A 364 5.80 0.51 12.56
C LEU A 364 6.35 1.35 11.38
N ILE A 365 7.23 0.76 10.58
CA ILE A 365 7.87 1.39 9.42
C ILE A 365 7.66 0.48 8.20
N THR A 366 7.16 1.06 7.12
CA THR A 366 6.97 0.38 5.83
C THR A 366 7.36 1.27 4.65
N THR A 367 7.24 0.75 3.44
CA THR A 367 7.45 1.45 2.17
C THR A 367 6.81 0.64 1.05
N SER A 368 6.28 1.30 0.03
CA SER A 368 5.70 0.64 -1.15
C SER A 368 6.50 0.96 -2.43
N SER A 369 6.41 0.14 -3.49
CA SER A 369 5.61 -1.10 -3.59
C SER A 369 6.45 -2.32 -3.99
N ASP A 370 7.75 -2.12 -4.30
CA ASP A 370 8.69 -3.19 -4.66
C ASP A 370 8.79 -4.29 -3.58
N PRO A 371 8.37 -5.54 -3.87
CA PRO A 371 8.39 -6.62 -2.90
C PRO A 371 9.76 -6.93 -2.30
N LYS A 372 10.87 -6.55 -2.96
CA LYS A 372 12.23 -6.78 -2.46
C LYS A 372 12.47 -6.09 -1.11
N PHE A 373 11.76 -5.03 -0.75
CA PHE A 373 11.86 -4.39 0.57
C PHE A 373 11.48 -5.33 1.72
N GLY A 374 10.70 -6.39 1.46
CA GLY A 374 10.42 -7.45 2.44
C GLY A 374 11.68 -8.10 3.01
N SER A 375 12.80 -8.07 2.27
CA SER A 375 14.10 -8.60 2.72
C SER A 375 14.82 -7.73 3.76
N LEU A 376 14.43 -6.48 3.96
CA LEU A 376 15.11 -5.56 4.88
C LEU A 376 14.56 -5.67 6.29
N ASN A 377 15.41 -5.95 7.29
CA ASN A 377 14.99 -5.97 8.69
C ASN A 377 14.57 -4.60 9.23
N SER A 378 14.95 -3.51 8.56
CA SER A 378 14.55 -2.14 8.86
C SER A 378 13.11 -1.81 8.46
N ILE A 379 12.46 -2.68 7.69
CA ILE A 379 11.06 -2.57 7.24
C ILE A 379 10.24 -3.64 7.97
N ASP A 380 9.28 -3.23 8.80
CA ASP A 380 8.59 -4.14 9.73
C ASP A 380 7.57 -5.03 9.01
N PHE A 381 6.88 -4.48 8.01
CA PHE A 381 5.92 -5.20 7.18
C PHE A 381 5.95 -4.69 5.74
N LEU A 382 5.48 -5.51 4.81
CA LEU A 382 5.48 -5.20 3.38
C LEU A 382 4.13 -4.63 2.96
N THR A 383 4.17 -3.57 2.15
CA THR A 383 3.03 -3.03 1.41
C THR A 383 3.30 -3.20 -0.08
N VAL A 384 2.37 -3.82 -0.81
CA VAL A 384 2.46 -4.04 -2.27
C VAL A 384 1.23 -3.48 -2.96
N HIS A 385 1.38 -3.08 -4.22
CA HIS A 385 0.33 -2.49 -5.03
C HIS A 385 0.04 -3.36 -6.26
N ARG A 386 -1.22 -3.35 -6.72
CA ARG A 386 -1.59 -4.07 -7.95
C ARG A 386 -2.78 -3.44 -8.65
N TYR A 387 -2.63 -3.18 -9.95
CA TYR A 387 -3.69 -2.63 -10.78
C TYR A 387 -3.90 -3.42 -12.06
N GLY A 388 -5.13 -3.41 -12.55
CA GLY A 388 -5.50 -3.96 -13.85
C GLY A 388 -5.50 -2.93 -14.98
N PRO A 389 -6.09 -3.27 -16.15
CA PRO A 389 -6.76 -4.56 -16.41
C PRO A 389 -5.79 -5.73 -16.62
N THR A 390 -4.59 -5.47 -17.16
CA THR A 390 -3.64 -6.52 -17.53
C THR A 390 -3.23 -7.38 -16.33
N GLY A 391 -3.47 -8.69 -16.41
CA GLY A 391 -3.11 -9.63 -15.35
C GLY A 391 -3.84 -9.39 -14.02
N PHE A 392 -5.02 -8.77 -14.06
CA PHE A 392 -5.84 -8.48 -12.88
C PHE A 392 -7.36 -8.53 -13.17
N LEU A 393 -7.75 -9.27 -14.21
CA LEU A 393 -9.16 -9.49 -14.57
C LEU A 393 -9.87 -10.34 -13.51
N ASP A 394 -9.17 -11.36 -12.99
CA ASP A 394 -9.55 -12.10 -11.80
C ASP A 394 -8.74 -11.60 -10.60
N ILE A 395 -9.32 -10.64 -9.88
CA ILE A 395 -8.71 -10.07 -8.67
C ILE A 395 -8.60 -11.13 -7.57
N GLY A 396 -9.56 -12.04 -7.47
CA GLY A 396 -9.58 -13.07 -6.43
C GLY A 396 -8.32 -13.95 -6.49
N ASP A 397 -7.95 -14.41 -7.69
CA ASP A 397 -6.74 -15.21 -7.94
C ASP A 397 -5.47 -14.41 -7.71
N ALA A 398 -5.38 -13.26 -8.39
CA ALA A 398 -4.15 -12.48 -8.43
C ALA A 398 -3.76 -11.96 -7.04
N VAL A 399 -4.75 -11.60 -6.22
CA VAL A 399 -4.53 -11.21 -4.82
C VAL A 399 -4.07 -12.41 -3.98
N HIS A 400 -4.67 -13.58 -4.18
CA HIS A 400 -4.31 -14.79 -3.44
C HIS A 400 -2.87 -15.21 -3.71
N ASP A 401 -2.51 -15.34 -4.98
CA ASP A 401 -1.19 -15.77 -5.43
C ASP A 401 -0.11 -14.80 -4.97
N MET A 402 -0.36 -13.50 -5.11
CA MET A 402 0.59 -12.47 -4.70
C MET A 402 0.79 -12.48 -3.17
N LEU A 403 -0.28 -12.45 -2.38
CA LEU A 403 -0.14 -12.31 -0.93
C LEU A 403 0.42 -13.59 -0.30
N SER A 404 -0.10 -14.77 -0.68
CA SER A 404 0.37 -16.05 -0.12
C SER A 404 1.86 -16.29 -0.40
N SER A 405 2.32 -16.01 -1.62
CA SER A 405 3.73 -16.15 -2.00
C SER A 405 4.64 -15.19 -1.24
N LEU A 406 4.24 -13.93 -1.07
CA LEU A 406 5.03 -12.93 -0.34
C LEU A 406 5.09 -13.22 1.16
N ILE A 407 3.98 -13.63 1.76
CA ILE A 407 3.93 -14.04 3.18
C ILE A 407 4.86 -15.25 3.40
N GLN A 408 4.81 -16.25 2.51
CA GLN A 408 5.68 -17.42 2.58
C GLN A 408 7.16 -17.05 2.42
N ARG A 409 7.47 -16.13 1.50
CA ARG A 409 8.83 -15.69 1.18
C ARG A 409 9.46 -14.86 2.29
N TYR A 410 8.75 -13.86 2.79
CA TYR A 410 9.33 -12.85 3.70
C TYR A 410 9.02 -13.10 5.17
N ARG A 411 8.00 -13.89 5.49
CA ARG A 411 7.59 -14.20 6.88
C ARG A 411 7.30 -12.94 7.71
N LYS A 412 6.74 -11.93 7.05
CA LYS A 412 6.29 -10.65 7.62
C LYS A 412 4.80 -10.46 7.29
N PRO A 413 4.10 -9.52 7.94
CA PRO A 413 2.81 -9.10 7.45
C PRO A 413 2.98 -8.52 6.04
N VAL A 414 2.04 -8.83 5.16
CA VAL A 414 1.99 -8.29 3.79
C VAL A 414 0.60 -7.71 3.59
N LEU A 415 0.53 -6.43 3.24
CA LEU A 415 -0.70 -5.71 2.95
C LEU A 415 -0.74 -5.34 1.47
N LEU A 416 -1.89 -5.55 0.83
CA LEU A 416 -2.20 -4.94 -0.46
C LEU A 416 -2.75 -3.54 -0.17
N SER A 417 -1.85 -2.55 -0.08
CA SER A 417 -2.17 -1.19 0.37
C SER A 417 -2.62 -0.26 -0.74
N GLU A 418 -2.60 -0.70 -1.99
CA GLU A 418 -3.31 -0.08 -3.10
C GLU A 418 -3.71 -1.15 -4.12
N PHE A 419 -4.95 -1.11 -4.57
CA PHE A 419 -5.35 -1.85 -5.76
C PHE A 419 -6.54 -1.23 -6.48
N GLY A 420 -6.77 -1.68 -7.72
CA GLY A 420 -7.96 -1.37 -8.48
C GLY A 420 -8.04 -2.15 -9.78
N ALA A 421 -9.26 -2.28 -10.33
CA ALA A 421 -9.49 -2.89 -11.65
C ALA A 421 -8.71 -2.17 -12.77
N ASP A 422 -8.41 -0.89 -12.57
CA ASP A 422 -7.67 -0.03 -13.48
C ASP A 422 -6.78 0.94 -12.71
N TRP A 423 -5.58 1.22 -13.20
CA TRP A 423 -4.69 2.25 -12.65
C TRP A 423 -5.03 3.65 -13.15
N ARG A 424 -5.78 3.77 -14.26
CA ARG A 424 -6.05 5.05 -14.91
C ARG A 424 -7.05 5.88 -14.11
N TRP A 425 -6.64 7.07 -13.71
CA TRP A 425 -7.51 8.13 -13.17
C TRP A 425 -8.05 9.08 -14.25
N PHE A 426 -7.73 8.82 -15.52
CA PHE A 426 -8.12 9.63 -16.67
C PHE A 426 -8.72 8.76 -17.77
N GLY A 427 -9.46 9.39 -18.69
CA GLY A 427 -10.13 8.70 -19.78
C GLY A 427 -11.28 7.79 -19.30
N ASP A 428 -11.57 6.75 -20.08
CA ASP A 428 -12.61 5.77 -19.79
C ASP A 428 -12.06 4.61 -18.96
N SER A 429 -11.82 4.87 -17.67
CA SER A 429 -11.29 3.91 -16.71
C SER A 429 -12.30 2.79 -16.42
N TYR A 430 -11.85 1.54 -16.38
CA TYR A 430 -12.71 0.40 -16.07
C TYR A 430 -13.24 0.42 -14.64
N THR A 431 -12.49 1.02 -13.70
CA THR A 431 -12.92 1.12 -12.30
C THR A 431 -14.33 1.66 -12.18
N ASN A 432 -14.66 2.72 -12.92
CA ASN A 432 -15.96 3.39 -12.80
C ASN A 432 -17.10 2.66 -13.52
N LYS A 433 -16.81 1.60 -14.28
CA LYS A 433 -17.81 0.77 -14.94
C LYS A 433 -18.38 -0.30 -14.00
N ASP A 434 -17.63 -0.71 -12.98
CA ASP A 434 -18.06 -1.66 -11.97
C ASP A 434 -18.89 -0.97 -10.88
N THR A 435 -20.11 -0.55 -11.19
CA THR A 435 -20.96 0.19 -10.23
C THR A 435 -21.37 -0.61 -9.00
N GLU A 436 -21.21 -1.94 -9.02
CA GLU A 436 -21.62 -2.85 -7.93
C GLU A 436 -20.49 -3.16 -6.95
N GLY A 437 -19.26 -2.68 -7.18
CA GLY A 437 -18.15 -2.89 -6.24
C GLY A 437 -17.54 -4.28 -6.25
N ILE A 438 -17.68 -5.05 -7.34
CA ILE A 438 -17.16 -6.43 -7.43
C ILE A 438 -15.63 -6.46 -7.25
N GLN A 439 -14.92 -5.46 -7.77
CA GLN A 439 -13.48 -5.33 -7.57
C GLN A 439 -13.11 -5.18 -6.08
N ILE A 440 -13.89 -4.39 -5.32
CA ILE A 440 -13.71 -4.25 -3.88
C ILE A 440 -13.96 -5.60 -3.22
N HIS A 441 -15.10 -6.19 -3.53
CA HIS A 441 -15.54 -7.45 -2.95
C HIS A 441 -14.49 -8.56 -3.10
N ASN A 442 -14.06 -8.86 -4.32
CA ASN A 442 -13.08 -9.92 -4.57
C ASN A 442 -11.75 -9.63 -3.87
N GLY A 443 -11.30 -8.37 -3.86
CA GLY A 443 -10.03 -7.98 -3.22
C GLY A 443 -10.05 -8.14 -1.70
N ILE A 444 -11.09 -7.66 -1.03
CA ILE A 444 -11.16 -7.70 0.45
C ILE A 444 -11.36 -9.12 0.98
N TRP A 445 -12.15 -9.95 0.30
CA TRP A 445 -12.38 -11.33 0.72
C TRP A 445 -11.17 -12.22 0.43
N SER A 446 -10.56 -12.09 -0.75
CA SER A 446 -9.35 -12.84 -1.11
C SER A 446 -8.17 -12.51 -0.19
N SER A 447 -7.92 -11.24 0.09
CA SER A 447 -6.77 -10.82 0.91
C SER A 447 -6.79 -11.38 2.33
N ILE A 448 -7.94 -11.32 3.02
CA ILE A 448 -8.09 -11.88 4.37
C ILE A 448 -7.89 -13.41 4.36
N HIS A 449 -8.57 -14.12 3.46
CA HIS A 449 -8.47 -15.58 3.40
C HIS A 449 -7.09 -16.07 2.91
N SER A 450 -6.29 -15.19 2.32
CA SER A 450 -4.89 -15.46 1.96
C SER A 450 -3.89 -15.24 3.10
N GLY A 451 -4.35 -14.78 4.27
CA GLY A 451 -3.52 -14.60 5.46
C GLY A 451 -2.96 -13.19 5.66
N SER A 452 -3.47 -12.19 4.92
CA SER A 452 -3.12 -10.79 5.16
C SER A 452 -3.65 -10.29 6.51
N ALA A 453 -2.91 -9.40 7.16
CA ALA A 453 -3.35 -8.74 8.40
C ALA A 453 -4.41 -7.65 8.17
N SER A 454 -4.60 -7.24 6.91
CA SER A 454 -5.59 -6.27 6.49
C SER A 454 -6.35 -6.74 5.25
N SER A 455 -7.59 -6.29 5.08
CA SER A 455 -8.21 -6.29 3.76
C SER A 455 -7.36 -5.49 2.79
N ALA A 456 -7.42 -5.86 1.50
CA ALA A 456 -6.87 -5.06 0.42
C ALA A 456 -7.51 -3.66 0.41
N MET A 457 -6.70 -2.63 0.16
CA MET A 457 -7.11 -1.22 0.22
C MET A 457 -7.29 -0.67 -1.18
N LEU A 458 -8.55 -0.46 -1.58
CA LEU A 458 -8.85 0.03 -2.92
C LEU A 458 -8.52 1.53 -3.03
N TRP A 459 -7.89 1.91 -4.14
CA TRP A 459 -7.35 3.25 -4.34
C TRP A 459 -8.41 4.34 -4.60
N TRP A 460 -9.55 3.99 -5.19
CA TRP A 460 -10.49 4.97 -5.75
C TRP A 460 -11.56 5.45 -4.76
N TRP A 461 -11.18 6.19 -3.71
CA TRP A 461 -12.12 6.55 -2.63
C TRP A 461 -13.09 7.67 -2.98
N ASP A 462 -12.61 8.74 -3.60
CA ASP A 462 -13.34 9.98 -3.85
C ASP A 462 -14.15 9.95 -5.15
N SER A 463 -13.74 9.10 -6.07
CA SER A 463 -14.27 9.00 -7.43
C SER A 463 -15.12 7.76 -7.66
N TYR A 464 -15.01 6.76 -6.79
CA TYR A 464 -15.69 5.47 -6.96
C TYR A 464 -16.39 4.98 -5.67
N ILE A 465 -15.66 4.73 -4.57
CA ILE A 465 -16.26 4.17 -3.34
C ILE A 465 -17.31 5.12 -2.75
N HIS A 466 -16.91 6.35 -2.46
CA HIS A 466 -17.77 7.30 -1.77
C HIS A 466 -18.97 7.74 -2.65
N PRO A 467 -18.78 8.10 -3.95
CA PRO A 467 -19.90 8.49 -4.80
C PRO A 467 -20.93 7.38 -5.04
N ASN A 468 -20.51 6.11 -5.13
CA ASN A 468 -21.41 4.96 -5.36
C ASN A 468 -21.89 4.30 -4.06
N ASN A 469 -21.51 4.83 -2.88
CA ASN A 469 -21.89 4.29 -1.57
C ASN A 469 -21.56 2.79 -1.39
N LEU A 470 -20.34 2.39 -1.77
CA LEU A 470 -19.91 0.98 -1.78
C LEU A 470 -19.43 0.46 -0.41
N TYR A 471 -19.69 1.19 0.67
CA TYR A 471 -19.22 0.86 2.02
C TYR A 471 -19.78 -0.45 2.59
N HIS A 472 -20.88 -0.96 2.03
CA HIS A 472 -21.54 -2.17 2.49
C HIS A 472 -20.67 -3.43 2.36
N HIS A 473 -19.73 -3.47 1.40
CA HIS A 473 -18.75 -4.57 1.31
C HIS A 473 -17.87 -4.69 2.55
N PHE A 474 -17.35 -3.56 3.05
CA PHE A 474 -16.53 -3.55 4.26
C PHE A 474 -17.34 -3.92 5.49
N LYS A 475 -18.60 -3.47 5.56
CA LYS A 475 -19.52 -3.85 6.64
C LYS A 475 -19.75 -5.34 6.69
N ALA A 476 -19.95 -5.98 5.54
CA ALA A 476 -20.16 -7.42 5.45
C ALA A 476 -18.94 -8.20 5.97
N LEU A 477 -17.74 -7.83 5.51
CA LEU A 477 -16.50 -8.44 5.96
C LEU A 477 -16.24 -8.19 7.46
N SER A 478 -16.53 -6.98 7.95
CA SER A 478 -16.35 -6.62 9.36
C SER A 478 -17.23 -7.46 10.29
N ARG A 479 -18.49 -7.71 9.90
CA ARG A 479 -19.39 -8.63 10.62
C ARG A 479 -18.86 -10.06 10.63
N TYR A 480 -18.39 -10.56 9.49
CA TYR A 480 -17.81 -11.90 9.38
C TYR A 480 -16.58 -12.08 10.29
N LEU A 481 -15.72 -11.08 10.38
CA LEU A 481 -14.47 -11.14 11.18
C LEU A 481 -14.63 -10.77 12.65
N GLN A 482 -15.85 -10.44 13.10
CA GLN A 482 -16.10 -10.01 14.46
C GLN A 482 -15.64 -11.07 15.49
N GLY A 483 -14.90 -10.62 16.51
CA GLY A 483 -14.42 -11.46 17.62
C GLY A 483 -13.17 -12.29 17.33
N ILE A 484 -12.66 -12.29 16.10
CA ILE A 484 -11.49 -13.08 15.72
C ILE A 484 -10.19 -12.38 16.12
N LYS A 485 -9.32 -13.11 16.81
CA LYS A 485 -7.95 -12.70 17.15
C LYS A 485 -6.95 -13.40 16.22
N PRO A 486 -6.56 -12.77 15.10
CA PRO A 486 -5.80 -13.47 14.05
C PRO A 486 -4.44 -13.99 14.51
N ASP A 487 -3.77 -13.28 15.42
CA ASP A 487 -2.45 -13.66 15.91
C ASP A 487 -2.46 -14.80 16.94
N GLU A 488 -3.62 -15.10 17.54
CA GLU A 488 -3.85 -16.23 18.45
C GLU A 488 -4.39 -17.45 17.71
N ALA A 489 -4.98 -17.26 16.54
CA ALA A 489 -5.62 -18.32 15.78
C ALA A 489 -4.60 -19.35 15.24
N GLY A 490 -3.34 -18.98 15.00
CA GLY A 490 -2.33 -19.93 14.49
C GLY A 490 -2.65 -20.45 13.08
N PHE A 491 -3.28 -19.61 12.26
CA PHE A 491 -3.80 -19.97 10.93
C PHE A 491 -2.76 -20.55 9.98
N ARG A 492 -3.14 -21.53 9.18
CA ARG A 492 -2.38 -22.02 8.03
C ARG A 492 -3.28 -22.02 6.81
N PRO A 493 -2.73 -22.00 5.57
CA PRO A 493 -3.54 -22.21 4.38
C PRO A 493 -4.38 -23.48 4.54
N LEU A 494 -5.68 -23.36 4.31
CA LEU A 494 -6.61 -24.49 4.34
C LEU A 494 -6.41 -25.31 3.06
N GLU A 495 -6.28 -26.62 3.22
CA GLU A 495 -6.35 -27.54 2.09
C GLU A 495 -7.82 -27.90 1.81
N ALA A 496 -8.25 -27.71 0.58
CA ALA A 496 -9.60 -28.02 0.12
C ALA A 496 -9.54 -28.79 -1.21
N LYS A 497 -10.45 -29.76 -1.37
CA LYS A 497 -10.58 -30.56 -2.59
C LYS A 497 -12.00 -30.47 -3.12
N LEU A 498 -12.13 -30.19 -4.41
CA LEU A 498 -13.39 -30.38 -5.10
C LEU A 498 -13.66 -31.87 -5.26
N ILE A 499 -14.90 -32.29 -5.02
CA ILE A 499 -15.32 -33.68 -5.14
C ILE A 499 -16.07 -33.84 -6.45
N MET A 500 -15.53 -34.68 -7.33
CA MET A 500 -16.17 -35.00 -8.60
C MET A 500 -17.55 -35.65 -8.35
N PRO A 501 -18.59 -35.28 -9.12
CA PRO A 501 -19.86 -35.99 -9.10
C PRO A 501 -19.67 -37.47 -9.44
N GLN A 502 -20.40 -38.36 -8.74
CA GLN A 502 -20.33 -39.80 -9.03
C GLN A 502 -20.87 -40.15 -10.42
N ASN A 503 -21.89 -39.43 -10.88
CA ASN A 503 -22.48 -39.56 -12.20
C ASN A 503 -22.32 -38.22 -12.93
N ILE A 504 -21.33 -38.13 -13.81
CA ILE A 504 -21.11 -36.96 -14.67
C ILE A 504 -22.13 -37.02 -15.80
N SER A 505 -22.78 -35.90 -16.10
CA SER A 505 -23.62 -35.70 -17.28
C SER A 505 -23.04 -34.58 -18.16
N VAL A 506 -23.53 -34.45 -19.39
CA VAL A 506 -23.12 -33.34 -20.28
C VAL A 506 -23.43 -31.98 -19.66
N GLU A 507 -24.49 -31.86 -18.85
CA GLU A 507 -24.83 -30.61 -18.16
C GLU A 507 -23.80 -30.18 -17.11
N ASP A 508 -22.97 -31.12 -16.62
CA ASP A 508 -21.92 -30.87 -15.63
C ASP A 508 -20.60 -30.41 -16.29
N LEU A 509 -20.53 -30.43 -17.62
CA LEU A 509 -19.32 -30.16 -18.38
C LEU A 509 -19.30 -28.77 -18.99
N CYS A 510 -18.11 -28.25 -19.23
CA CYS A 510 -17.88 -27.00 -19.92
C CYS A 510 -16.61 -27.05 -20.76
N ASP A 511 -16.52 -26.08 -21.67
CA ASP A 511 -15.34 -25.84 -22.48
C ASP A 511 -14.14 -25.42 -21.61
N VAL A 512 -12.96 -25.88 -22.01
CA VAL A 512 -11.67 -25.37 -21.53
C VAL A 512 -11.01 -24.62 -22.68
N THR A 513 -10.67 -23.35 -22.46
CA THR A 513 -9.89 -22.57 -23.44
C THR A 513 -8.50 -22.31 -22.88
N VAL A 514 -7.48 -22.74 -23.60
CA VAL A 514 -6.08 -22.62 -23.24
C VAL A 514 -5.43 -21.55 -24.12
N TYR A 515 -5.00 -20.46 -23.48
CA TYR A 515 -4.35 -19.34 -24.15
C TYR A 515 -2.82 -19.49 -24.09
N PRO A 516 -2.09 -19.22 -25.18
CA PRO A 516 -0.63 -19.19 -25.15
C PRO A 516 -0.08 -18.17 -24.17
N GLY A 517 0.92 -18.58 -23.38
CA GLY A 517 1.66 -17.68 -22.49
C GLY A 517 3.06 -17.32 -22.98
N LEU A 518 3.53 -17.94 -24.07
CA LEU A 518 4.86 -17.76 -24.64
C LEU A 518 4.77 -17.18 -26.06
N GLY A 519 5.59 -16.18 -26.37
CA GLY A 519 5.70 -15.59 -27.71
C GLY A 519 6.75 -16.29 -28.58
N TRP A 520 7.60 -15.50 -29.25
CA TRP A 520 8.70 -16.00 -30.09
C TRP A 520 9.86 -16.57 -29.25
N ALA A 521 9.71 -17.81 -28.78
CA ALA A 521 10.74 -18.53 -28.05
C ALA A 521 10.54 -20.04 -28.21
N LYS A 522 11.57 -20.84 -27.89
CA LYS A 522 11.45 -22.29 -27.82
C LYS A 522 10.78 -22.70 -26.50
N PRO A 523 9.62 -23.39 -26.51
CA PRO A 523 9.06 -23.98 -25.29
C PRO A 523 10.03 -24.98 -24.64
N GLU A 524 10.14 -24.94 -23.31
CA GLU A 524 10.88 -25.97 -22.55
C GLU A 524 10.14 -27.30 -22.52
N THR A 525 8.80 -27.25 -22.54
CA THR A 525 7.91 -28.41 -22.67
C THR A 525 6.89 -28.16 -23.77
N ASN A 526 6.47 -29.22 -24.44
CA ASN A 526 5.36 -29.18 -25.38
C ASN A 526 4.18 -30.05 -24.97
N ARG A 527 4.23 -30.66 -23.77
CA ARG A 527 3.16 -31.53 -23.28
C ARG A 527 2.36 -30.82 -22.22
N PHE A 528 1.07 -30.69 -22.47
CA PHE A 528 0.09 -30.05 -21.60
C PHE A 528 -0.97 -31.08 -21.22
N THR A 529 -1.34 -31.17 -19.95
CA THR A 529 -2.46 -32.02 -19.51
C THR A 529 -3.57 -31.11 -19.03
N VAL A 530 -4.76 -31.29 -19.57
CA VAL A 530 -5.98 -30.65 -19.08
C VAL A 530 -6.54 -31.58 -18.01
N ASP A 531 -6.60 -31.11 -16.76
CA ASP A 531 -7.22 -31.89 -15.68
C ASP A 531 -8.76 -31.82 -15.77
N PRO A 532 -9.50 -32.70 -15.05
CA PRO A 532 -10.96 -32.71 -15.08
C PRO A 532 -11.63 -31.41 -14.59
N TYR A 533 -10.88 -30.49 -13.99
CA TYR A 533 -11.37 -29.20 -13.51
C TYR A 533 -10.98 -28.04 -14.44
N GLY A 534 -10.33 -28.34 -15.58
CA GLY A 534 -9.93 -27.37 -16.58
C GLY A 534 -8.59 -26.68 -16.29
N ASN A 535 -7.83 -27.10 -15.28
CA ASN A 535 -6.50 -26.53 -15.03
C ASN A 535 -5.48 -27.13 -16.01
N VAL A 536 -4.57 -26.28 -16.48
CA VAL A 536 -3.49 -26.66 -17.40
C VAL A 536 -2.14 -26.21 -16.83
N PRO A 537 -1.41 -27.09 -16.12
CA PRO A 537 -0.09 -26.76 -15.62
C PRO A 537 0.88 -26.38 -16.74
N ASN A 538 1.81 -25.47 -16.44
CA ASN A 538 2.84 -24.98 -17.38
C ASN A 538 2.29 -24.29 -18.65
N VAL A 539 1.06 -23.79 -18.63
CA VAL A 539 0.48 -23.06 -19.79
C VAL A 539 1.33 -21.86 -20.24
N SER A 540 2.16 -21.29 -19.34
CA SER A 540 3.14 -20.27 -19.69
C SER A 540 4.20 -20.71 -20.71
N GLN A 541 4.32 -22.02 -20.97
CA GLN A 541 5.18 -22.61 -22.00
C GLN A 541 4.44 -22.91 -23.31
N LEU A 542 3.12 -22.69 -23.37
CA LEU A 542 2.38 -22.79 -24.62
C LEU A 542 2.75 -21.59 -25.51
N SER A 543 3.49 -21.86 -26.58
CA SER A 543 3.86 -20.86 -27.60
C SER A 543 2.67 -20.49 -28.47
N ALA A 544 2.50 -19.19 -28.70
CA ALA A 544 1.57 -18.67 -29.71
C ALA A 544 2.01 -19.07 -31.12
N TYR A 545 3.31 -19.30 -31.34
CA TYR A 545 3.89 -19.69 -32.62
C TYR A 545 4.03 -21.21 -32.74
N VAL A 546 3.41 -21.78 -33.78
CA VAL A 546 3.59 -23.18 -34.18
C VAL A 546 4.60 -23.23 -35.33
N GLN A 547 5.83 -23.65 -35.02
CA GLN A 547 6.99 -23.49 -35.88
C GLN A 547 7.06 -24.54 -36.99
N GLY A 548 7.41 -24.13 -38.21
CA GLY A 548 7.65 -24.99 -39.38
C GLY A 548 9.08 -25.54 -39.46
N ARG A 549 9.58 -25.75 -40.68
CA ARG A 549 10.94 -26.25 -41.00
C ARG A 549 12.05 -25.19 -40.95
N TYR A 550 11.73 -23.90 -41.09
CA TYR A 550 12.71 -22.81 -41.15
C TYR A 550 13.27 -22.42 -39.79
N HIS A 551 12.53 -22.73 -38.71
CA HIS A 551 12.94 -22.48 -37.32
C HIS A 551 13.06 -23.77 -36.50
N PRO A 552 13.91 -24.74 -36.90
CA PRO A 552 14.07 -26.00 -36.17
C PRO A 552 14.60 -25.79 -34.75
N GLU A 553 15.31 -24.69 -34.51
CA GLU A 553 15.82 -24.29 -33.20
C GLU A 553 14.70 -23.89 -32.23
N LEU A 554 13.60 -23.31 -32.73
CA LEU A 554 12.45 -22.86 -31.94
C LEU A 554 11.33 -23.92 -31.86
N ARG A 555 11.35 -24.91 -32.75
CA ARG A 555 10.29 -25.91 -32.85
C ARG A 555 10.20 -26.80 -31.61
N ASN A 556 9.08 -26.67 -30.89
CA ASN A 556 8.63 -27.61 -29.86
C ASN A 556 7.09 -27.54 -29.76
N ASN A 557 6.41 -27.94 -30.84
CA ASN A 557 4.98 -27.68 -31.06
C ASN A 557 4.08 -28.49 -30.10
N PRO A 558 2.91 -27.95 -29.70
CA PRO A 558 2.17 -28.41 -28.53
C PRO A 558 1.41 -29.73 -28.73
N VAL A 559 1.34 -30.51 -27.66
CA VAL A 559 0.58 -31.74 -27.51
C VAL A 559 -0.21 -31.68 -26.21
N PHE A 560 -1.53 -31.75 -26.33
CA PHE A 560 -2.46 -31.75 -25.21
C PHE A 560 -2.89 -33.18 -24.90
N THR A 561 -2.99 -33.52 -23.62
CA THR A 561 -3.65 -34.73 -23.13
C THR A 561 -4.92 -34.31 -22.42
N VAL A 562 -6.07 -34.76 -22.92
CA VAL A 562 -7.40 -34.31 -22.49
C VAL A 562 -8.31 -35.52 -22.37
N ASP A 563 -9.18 -35.54 -21.37
CA ASP A 563 -10.23 -36.54 -21.22
C ASP A 563 -11.56 -35.95 -21.69
N PHE A 564 -12.26 -36.65 -22.59
CA PHE A 564 -13.56 -36.26 -23.14
C PHE A 564 -14.63 -37.26 -22.66
N PRO A 565 -15.34 -36.99 -21.55
CA PRO A 565 -16.27 -37.96 -20.96
C PRO A 565 -17.41 -38.38 -21.90
N PHE A 566 -17.84 -37.50 -22.79
CA PHE A 566 -18.91 -37.74 -23.77
C PHE A 566 -18.47 -37.53 -25.24
N GLY A 567 -17.15 -37.46 -25.48
CA GLY A 567 -16.60 -36.94 -26.73
C GLY A 567 -16.77 -35.42 -26.81
N GLY A 568 -16.10 -34.80 -27.78
CA GLY A 568 -16.13 -33.36 -27.95
C GLY A 568 -15.32 -32.94 -29.16
N GLU A 569 -14.83 -31.71 -29.13
CA GLU A 569 -14.06 -31.11 -30.21
C GLU A 569 -12.81 -30.42 -29.66
N ALA A 570 -11.72 -30.50 -30.42
CA ALA A 570 -10.58 -29.61 -30.26
C ALA A 570 -10.64 -28.51 -31.34
N VAL A 571 -10.67 -27.26 -30.90
CA VAL A 571 -10.74 -26.07 -31.74
C VAL A 571 -9.44 -25.30 -31.63
N ILE A 572 -8.75 -25.11 -32.75
CA ILE A 572 -7.52 -24.32 -32.84
C ILE A 572 -7.89 -23.01 -33.54
N HIS A 573 -7.78 -21.88 -32.83
CA HIS A 573 -8.02 -20.57 -33.42
C HIS A 573 -6.75 -20.02 -34.02
N VAL A 574 -6.70 -19.92 -35.35
CA VAL A 574 -5.55 -19.45 -36.11
C VAL A 574 -5.64 -17.94 -36.33
N ASN A 575 -4.58 -17.22 -35.96
CA ASN A 575 -4.50 -15.76 -36.03
C ASN A 575 -3.81 -15.28 -37.31
N SER A 576 -2.53 -15.62 -37.49
CA SER A 576 -1.69 -15.16 -38.62
C SER A 576 -0.73 -16.23 -39.11
N VAL A 577 -0.19 -16.03 -40.31
CA VAL A 577 0.75 -16.96 -40.96
C VAL A 577 1.95 -16.19 -41.50
N ALA A 578 3.12 -16.83 -41.53
CA ALA A 578 4.30 -16.26 -42.15
C ALA A 578 4.18 -16.20 -43.68
N ASN A 579 4.93 -15.29 -44.30
CA ASN A 579 4.96 -15.03 -45.74
C ASN A 579 5.29 -16.23 -46.62
N SER A 580 5.97 -17.23 -46.06
CA SER A 580 6.34 -18.47 -46.76
C SER A 580 5.26 -19.55 -46.64
N GLY A 581 4.13 -19.22 -46.02
CA GLY A 581 3.03 -20.12 -45.71
C GLY A 581 3.34 -21.14 -44.62
N ALA A 582 2.29 -21.79 -44.14
CA ALA A 582 2.33 -22.87 -43.18
C ALA A 582 1.37 -24.00 -43.57
N VAL A 583 1.57 -25.19 -43.01
CA VAL A 583 0.64 -26.32 -43.19
C VAL A 583 0.31 -26.87 -41.83
N MET A 584 -0.84 -26.46 -41.29
CA MET A 584 -1.28 -26.95 -39.99
C MET A 584 -1.72 -28.41 -40.10
N LYS A 585 -1.20 -29.25 -39.20
CA LYS A 585 -1.64 -30.62 -38.99
C LYS A 585 -2.11 -30.80 -37.57
N ILE A 586 -3.32 -31.34 -37.43
CA ILE A 586 -3.88 -31.71 -36.15
C ILE A 586 -3.90 -33.23 -36.08
N TYR A 587 -3.31 -33.79 -35.03
CA TYR A 587 -3.29 -35.22 -34.77
C TYR A 587 -4.14 -35.56 -33.56
N VAL A 588 -4.91 -36.64 -33.67
CA VAL A 588 -5.59 -37.29 -32.54
C VAL A 588 -4.96 -38.67 -32.39
N ASP A 589 -4.33 -38.94 -31.24
CA ASP A 589 -3.60 -40.18 -30.94
C ASP A 589 -2.58 -40.58 -32.02
N GLY A 590 -1.85 -39.58 -32.53
CA GLY A 590 -0.85 -39.74 -33.58
C GLY A 590 -1.40 -39.93 -34.99
N SER A 591 -2.72 -40.04 -35.15
CA SER A 591 -3.39 -40.12 -36.46
C SER A 591 -3.76 -38.72 -36.95
N THR A 592 -3.46 -38.40 -38.21
CA THR A 592 -3.82 -37.10 -38.80
C THR A 592 -5.34 -36.96 -38.86
N ALA A 593 -5.91 -36.06 -38.05
CA ALA A 593 -7.34 -35.75 -38.03
C ALA A 593 -7.69 -34.64 -39.03
N ARG A 594 -6.81 -33.65 -39.21
CA ARG A 594 -7.01 -32.53 -40.13
C ARG A 594 -5.68 -32.02 -40.67
N THR A 595 -5.68 -31.63 -41.94
CA THR A 595 -4.61 -30.84 -42.56
C THR A 595 -5.24 -29.58 -43.14
N VAL A 596 -4.61 -28.42 -42.92
CA VAL A 596 -5.05 -27.13 -43.45
C VAL A 596 -3.82 -26.43 -44.04
N GLU A 597 -3.89 -26.13 -45.34
CA GLU A 597 -2.93 -25.26 -46.01
C GLU A 597 -3.23 -23.82 -45.62
N LEU A 598 -2.21 -23.11 -45.16
CA LEU A 598 -2.31 -21.75 -44.65
C LEU A 598 -1.36 -20.87 -45.48
N GLU A 599 -1.89 -20.15 -46.46
CA GLU A 599 -1.16 -19.17 -47.26
C GLU A 599 -1.13 -17.81 -46.55
N ASP A 600 -0.08 -17.02 -46.76
CA ASP A 600 -0.05 -15.61 -46.32
C ASP A 600 -1.11 -14.79 -47.08
N ARG A 601 -1.97 -14.07 -46.35
CA ARG A 601 -3.07 -13.27 -46.94
C ARG A 601 -2.76 -11.78 -47.01
N ASP A 602 -1.81 -11.29 -46.23
CA ASP A 602 -1.54 -9.85 -46.10
C ASP A 602 -0.14 -9.43 -46.55
N GLY A 603 0.74 -10.39 -46.86
CA GLY A 603 2.10 -10.16 -47.35
C GLY A 603 3.10 -9.84 -46.25
N LYS A 604 2.73 -9.98 -44.96
CA LYS A 604 3.52 -9.51 -43.81
C LYS A 604 3.84 -10.66 -42.86
N ASN A 605 4.97 -10.53 -42.18
CA ASN A 605 5.36 -11.43 -41.10
C ASN A 605 4.96 -10.85 -39.73
N ASP A 606 3.67 -10.61 -39.53
CA ASP A 606 3.12 -10.11 -38.26
C ASP A 606 2.23 -11.17 -37.61
N GLY A 607 2.74 -11.76 -36.52
CA GLY A 607 2.08 -12.84 -35.77
C GLY A 607 0.82 -12.43 -35.02
N SER A 608 0.45 -11.15 -35.03
CA SER A 608 -0.76 -10.62 -34.39
C SER A 608 -1.65 -9.82 -35.36
N ALA A 609 -1.43 -9.94 -36.67
CA ALA A 609 -2.22 -9.27 -37.70
C ALA A 609 -3.70 -9.74 -37.74
N ASN A 610 -4.00 -10.92 -37.20
CA ASN A 610 -5.33 -11.53 -37.21
C ASN A 610 -5.93 -11.64 -38.64
N GLU A 611 -5.08 -11.99 -39.62
CA GLU A 611 -5.49 -12.13 -41.03
C GLU A 611 -6.33 -13.40 -41.30
N TYR A 612 -6.23 -14.41 -40.43
CA TYR A 612 -7.01 -15.64 -40.54
C TYR A 612 -8.32 -15.58 -39.79
N ASN A 613 -8.28 -15.21 -38.50
CA ASN A 613 -9.43 -15.26 -37.58
C ASN A 613 -10.27 -16.53 -37.79
N LEU A 614 -9.61 -17.69 -37.80
CA LEU A 614 -10.19 -18.95 -38.27
C LEU A 614 -10.16 -20.02 -37.19
N ASP A 615 -11.33 -20.55 -36.85
CA ASP A 615 -11.46 -21.77 -36.06
C ASP A 615 -11.29 -23.01 -36.94
N VAL A 616 -10.31 -23.86 -36.57
CA VAL A 616 -10.15 -25.20 -37.15
C VAL A 616 -10.49 -26.24 -36.11
N THR A 617 -11.59 -26.95 -36.38
CA THR A 617 -12.20 -27.91 -35.46
C THR A 617 -11.91 -29.35 -35.87
N VAL A 618 -11.59 -30.20 -34.89
CA VAL A 618 -11.54 -31.66 -35.06
C VAL A 618 -12.40 -32.36 -34.01
N PRO A 619 -13.24 -33.34 -34.40
CA PRO A 619 -13.97 -34.16 -33.45
C PRO A 619 -12.99 -35.10 -32.72
N VAL A 620 -13.20 -35.27 -31.42
CA VAL A 620 -12.43 -36.18 -30.56
C VAL A 620 -13.41 -37.15 -29.90
N PRO A 621 -13.18 -38.47 -29.99
CA PRO A 621 -14.11 -39.46 -29.43
C PRO A 621 -14.08 -39.48 -27.90
N VAL A 622 -14.96 -40.29 -27.32
CA VAL A 622 -15.05 -40.51 -25.86
C VAL A 622 -13.75 -41.10 -25.33
N GLY A 623 -13.23 -40.51 -24.25
CA GLY A 623 -12.11 -41.01 -23.47
C GLY A 623 -10.91 -40.08 -23.46
N LYS A 624 -9.79 -40.61 -22.97
CA LYS A 624 -8.54 -39.87 -22.85
C LYS A 624 -7.75 -39.91 -24.16
N HIS A 625 -7.51 -38.75 -24.74
CA HIS A 625 -6.87 -38.60 -26.04
C HIS A 625 -5.69 -37.62 -25.99
N THR A 626 -4.79 -37.77 -26.95
CA THR A 626 -3.75 -36.79 -27.25
C THR A 626 -4.11 -35.98 -28.48
N VAL A 627 -4.08 -34.65 -28.37
CA VAL A 627 -4.31 -33.72 -29.47
C VAL A 627 -3.01 -32.94 -29.72
N ALA A 628 -2.35 -33.19 -30.84
CA ALA A 628 -1.14 -32.46 -31.22
C ALA A 628 -1.43 -31.45 -32.34
N VAL A 629 -0.95 -30.22 -32.17
CA VAL A 629 -0.97 -29.20 -33.21
C VAL A 629 0.43 -29.06 -33.75
N ASP A 630 0.62 -29.32 -35.04
CA ASP A 630 1.92 -29.29 -35.69
C ASP A 630 1.88 -28.49 -36.99
N ASN A 631 3.07 -28.19 -37.50
CA ASN A 631 3.23 -27.47 -38.75
C ASN A 631 4.15 -28.26 -39.69
N ALA A 632 3.59 -28.78 -40.78
CA ALA A 632 4.32 -29.51 -41.81
C ALA A 632 4.90 -28.60 -42.91
N GLY A 633 4.55 -27.31 -42.88
CA GLY A 633 4.99 -26.28 -43.82
C GLY A 633 6.40 -25.75 -43.53
N ASN A 634 6.76 -24.68 -44.23
CA ASN A 634 8.10 -24.12 -44.15
C ASN A 634 8.29 -23.23 -42.93
N ASP A 635 7.42 -22.26 -42.71
CA ASP A 635 7.59 -21.26 -41.66
C ASP A 635 6.49 -21.36 -40.61
N TRP A 636 6.22 -20.35 -39.78
CA TRP A 636 5.27 -20.41 -38.66
C TRP A 636 3.82 -20.03 -39.01
N PHE A 637 2.88 -20.45 -38.16
CA PHE A 637 1.58 -19.79 -37.98
C PHE A 637 1.35 -19.52 -36.49
N THR A 638 0.49 -18.55 -36.16
CA THR A 638 0.11 -18.23 -34.78
C THR A 638 -1.29 -18.72 -34.42
N ILE A 639 -1.45 -19.07 -33.16
CA ILE A 639 -2.73 -19.43 -32.56
C ILE A 639 -3.06 -18.46 -31.43
N ASP A 640 -4.33 -18.08 -31.30
CA ASP A 640 -4.79 -17.28 -30.15
C ASP A 640 -5.19 -18.17 -28.97
N TYR A 641 -5.73 -19.36 -29.25
CA TYR A 641 -6.10 -20.32 -28.22
C TYR A 641 -6.30 -21.73 -28.81
N VAL A 642 -6.28 -22.71 -27.91
CA VAL A 642 -6.80 -24.06 -28.15
C VAL A 642 -7.97 -24.30 -27.19
N LYS A 643 -9.14 -24.62 -27.73
CA LYS A 643 -10.35 -24.90 -26.94
C LYS A 643 -10.72 -26.37 -27.05
N PHE A 644 -11.08 -26.97 -25.92
CA PHE A 644 -11.61 -28.33 -25.83
C PHE A 644 -13.04 -28.26 -25.32
N THR A 645 -14.01 -28.69 -26.14
CA THR A 645 -15.42 -28.61 -25.76
C THR A 645 -15.80 -29.72 -24.80
N ASP A 646 -16.64 -29.40 -23.81
CA ASP A 646 -17.15 -30.33 -22.80
C ASP A 646 -16.05 -31.19 -22.12
N ALA A 647 -14.85 -30.62 -21.96
CA ALA A 647 -13.65 -31.33 -21.53
C ALA A 647 -13.30 -31.13 -20.04
N ALA A 648 -14.01 -30.25 -19.34
CA ALA A 648 -13.86 -30.06 -17.90
C ALA A 648 -15.20 -29.98 -17.19
N LEU A 649 -15.17 -30.25 -15.88
CA LEU A 649 -16.31 -30.10 -15.00
C LEU A 649 -16.53 -28.62 -14.65
N LYS A 650 -17.78 -28.15 -14.75
CA LYS A 650 -18.18 -26.81 -14.31
C LYS A 650 -17.79 -26.50 -12.88
N ILE A 651 -17.80 -27.50 -11.99
CA ILE A 651 -17.37 -27.31 -10.59
C ILE A 651 -15.90 -26.86 -10.48
N GLY A 652 -15.05 -27.10 -11.50
CA GLY A 652 -13.69 -26.59 -11.59
C GLY A 652 -13.60 -25.06 -11.65
N ARG A 653 -14.70 -24.39 -12.00
CA ARG A 653 -14.87 -22.93 -11.88
C ARG A 653 -15.06 -22.47 -10.43
N THR A 654 -14.99 -23.37 -9.45
CA THR A 654 -14.98 -23.01 -8.03
C THR A 654 -13.55 -22.71 -7.58
N ARG A 655 -13.37 -21.61 -6.85
CA ARG A 655 -12.19 -21.31 -6.04
C ARG A 655 -12.54 -21.47 -4.57
N VAL A 656 -11.64 -22.08 -3.80
CA VAL A 656 -11.73 -22.16 -2.34
C VAL A 656 -10.44 -21.62 -1.75
N ILE A 657 -10.52 -20.53 -1.01
CA ILE A 657 -9.40 -19.96 -0.26
C ILE A 657 -9.79 -19.97 1.22
N GLY A 658 -8.89 -20.42 2.09
CA GLY A 658 -9.18 -20.40 3.51
C GLY A 658 -7.96 -20.46 4.40
N LEU A 659 -8.22 -20.21 5.67
CA LEU A 659 -7.26 -20.32 6.77
C LEU A 659 -7.82 -21.28 7.82
N SER A 660 -6.98 -22.17 8.35
CA SER A 660 -7.38 -23.10 9.42
C SER A 660 -6.25 -23.36 10.40
N ASN A 661 -6.60 -23.65 11.66
CA ASN A 661 -5.68 -24.19 12.66
C ASN A 661 -6.02 -25.65 13.06
N GLY A 662 -6.96 -26.27 12.35
CA GLY A 662 -7.49 -27.61 12.60
C GLY A 662 -8.62 -27.68 13.61
N THR A 663 -8.96 -26.58 14.30
CA THR A 663 -10.13 -26.47 15.20
C THR A 663 -11.00 -25.25 14.89
N PHE A 664 -10.45 -24.28 14.18
CA PHE A 664 -11.13 -23.09 13.70
C PHE A 664 -10.71 -22.85 12.24
N ALA A 665 -11.66 -22.49 11.38
CA ALA A 665 -11.40 -22.16 9.99
C ALA A 665 -12.27 -21.01 9.47
N LEU A 666 -11.65 -20.20 8.60
CA LEU A 666 -12.28 -19.19 7.75
C LEU A 666 -12.17 -19.66 6.30
N VAL A 667 -13.28 -19.73 5.59
CA VAL A 667 -13.30 -20.25 4.21
C VAL A 667 -14.09 -19.31 3.32
N TRP A 668 -13.53 -18.94 2.17
CA TRP A 668 -14.22 -18.21 1.11
C TRP A 668 -14.29 -19.10 -0.12
N ILE A 669 -15.51 -19.32 -0.61
CA ILE A 669 -15.82 -20.18 -1.74
C ILE A 669 -16.43 -19.27 -2.81
N GLN A 670 -15.78 -19.19 -3.97
CA GLN A 670 -16.12 -18.24 -5.02
C GLN A 670 -16.32 -18.96 -6.36
N ASN A 671 -17.30 -18.52 -7.14
CA ASN A 671 -17.36 -18.78 -8.58
C ASN A 671 -16.30 -17.90 -9.29
N LYS A 672 -15.31 -18.52 -9.92
CA LYS A 672 -14.19 -17.85 -10.62
C LYS A 672 -14.66 -16.95 -11.75
N GLU A 673 -15.86 -17.16 -12.28
CA GLU A 673 -16.45 -16.33 -13.33
C GLU A 673 -17.17 -15.08 -12.77
N HIS A 674 -17.35 -14.98 -11.45
CA HIS A 674 -17.89 -13.78 -10.81
C HIS A 674 -16.77 -12.76 -10.54
N THR A 675 -16.29 -12.15 -11.62
CA THR A 675 -15.23 -11.13 -11.61
C THR A 675 -15.77 -9.77 -12.05
N TRP A 676 -15.06 -8.71 -11.67
CA TRP A 676 -15.38 -7.36 -12.15
C TRP A 676 -15.34 -7.29 -13.68
N TRP A 677 -14.37 -7.98 -14.31
CA TRP A 677 -14.18 -7.95 -15.76
C TRP A 677 -15.38 -8.53 -16.50
N ASN A 678 -15.85 -9.70 -16.06
CA ASN A 678 -17.01 -10.34 -16.68
C ASN A 678 -18.26 -9.47 -16.51
N ALA A 679 -18.46 -8.92 -15.30
CA ALA A 679 -19.61 -8.05 -15.03
C ALA A 679 -19.62 -6.78 -15.91
N VAL A 680 -18.51 -6.04 -16.01
CA VAL A 680 -18.46 -4.80 -16.80
C VAL A 680 -18.54 -5.04 -18.30
N ASN A 681 -18.19 -6.24 -18.77
CA ASN A 681 -18.31 -6.64 -20.19
C ASN A 681 -19.61 -7.40 -20.50
N GLY A 682 -20.53 -7.53 -19.54
CA GLY A 682 -21.81 -8.22 -19.74
C GLY A 682 -21.68 -9.72 -19.99
N ILE A 683 -20.58 -10.33 -19.55
CA ILE A 683 -20.36 -11.78 -19.61
C ILE A 683 -21.09 -12.41 -18.42
N PRO A 684 -22.11 -13.25 -18.63
CA PRO A 684 -22.90 -13.81 -17.54
C PRO A 684 -22.09 -14.83 -16.75
N THR A 685 -22.21 -14.77 -15.43
CA THR A 685 -21.71 -15.83 -14.55
C THR A 685 -22.71 -16.98 -14.52
N GLU A 686 -22.25 -18.17 -14.94
CA GLU A 686 -23.06 -19.39 -14.86
C GLU A 686 -23.14 -19.91 -13.42
N THR A 687 -24.36 -20.13 -12.93
CA THR A 687 -24.62 -20.73 -11.61
C THR A 687 -24.05 -22.15 -11.51
N LEU A 688 -23.18 -22.38 -10.53
CA LEU A 688 -22.76 -23.74 -10.20
C LEU A 688 -23.82 -24.37 -9.28
N ARG A 689 -24.71 -25.18 -9.86
CA ARG A 689 -25.88 -25.75 -9.17
C ARG A 689 -25.53 -26.47 -7.88
N LYS A 690 -24.46 -27.27 -7.90
CA LYS A 690 -24.03 -28.06 -6.75
C LYS A 690 -22.52 -28.25 -6.74
N VAL A 691 -21.88 -27.76 -5.69
CA VAL A 691 -20.43 -27.86 -5.50
C VAL A 691 -20.16 -28.64 -4.21
N ASN A 692 -19.57 -29.82 -4.34
CA ASN A 692 -19.16 -30.63 -3.20
C ASN A 692 -17.66 -30.42 -2.92
N ILE A 693 -17.32 -30.12 -1.67
CA ILE A 693 -15.97 -29.76 -1.25
C ILE A 693 -15.61 -30.57 -0.01
N GLU A 694 -14.42 -31.13 0.01
CA GLU A 694 -13.79 -31.71 1.18
C GLU A 694 -12.76 -30.71 1.74
N LEU A 695 -12.96 -30.26 2.98
CA LEU A 695 -12.00 -29.42 3.71
C LEU A 695 -11.17 -30.32 4.63
N LEU A 696 -9.85 -30.19 4.59
CA LEU A 696 -8.92 -31.13 5.21
C LEU A 696 -8.19 -30.53 6.43
N GLY A 697 -7.63 -31.41 7.26
CA GLY A 697 -6.73 -31.04 8.35
C GLY A 697 -7.43 -30.64 9.65
N PHE A 698 -8.67 -31.09 9.85
CA PHE A 698 -9.43 -30.84 11.07
C PHE A 698 -9.13 -31.91 12.14
N GLN A 699 -9.27 -31.54 13.41
CA GLN A 699 -9.24 -32.51 14.50
C GLN A 699 -10.60 -33.20 14.62
N ASN A 700 -10.61 -34.45 15.07
CA ASN A 700 -11.87 -35.12 15.40
C ASN A 700 -12.59 -34.42 16.56
N GLY A 701 -13.93 -34.44 16.53
CA GLY A 701 -14.79 -33.82 17.54
C GLY A 701 -16.02 -33.16 16.92
N LYS A 702 -16.78 -32.47 17.76
CA LYS A 702 -18.02 -31.80 17.36
C LYS A 702 -17.72 -30.37 16.92
N TYR A 703 -18.32 -29.92 15.84
CA TYR A 703 -18.11 -28.58 15.26
C TYR A 703 -19.41 -27.85 15.04
N THR A 704 -19.35 -26.54 15.09
CA THR A 704 -20.34 -25.63 14.51
C THR A 704 -19.82 -25.08 13.18
N LEU A 705 -20.70 -25.00 12.19
CA LEU A 705 -20.44 -24.36 10.91
C LEU A 705 -21.50 -23.30 10.66
N GLU A 706 -21.05 -22.09 10.41
CA GLU A 706 -21.88 -20.96 10.03
C GLU A 706 -21.65 -20.63 8.55
N TRP A 707 -22.75 -20.51 7.81
CA TRP A 707 -22.79 -20.04 6.44
C TRP A 707 -23.03 -18.54 6.43
N TRP A 708 -22.22 -17.77 5.71
CA TRP A 708 -22.25 -16.31 5.69
C TRP A 708 -22.48 -15.79 4.28
N ASP A 709 -23.48 -14.92 4.14
CA ASP A 709 -23.66 -14.10 2.94
C ASP A 709 -22.58 -13.00 2.93
N THR A 710 -21.75 -13.01 1.90
CA THR A 710 -20.55 -12.18 1.76
C THR A 710 -20.87 -10.72 1.43
N TYR A 711 -22.08 -10.40 1.00
CA TYR A 711 -22.52 -9.05 0.62
C TYR A 711 -23.25 -8.33 1.75
N THR A 712 -23.95 -9.07 2.60
CA THR A 712 -24.70 -8.53 3.75
C THR A 712 -23.95 -8.71 5.07
N GLY A 713 -23.05 -9.70 5.14
CA GLY A 713 -22.37 -10.12 6.36
C GLY A 713 -23.33 -10.72 7.39
N GLU A 714 -24.38 -11.39 6.92
CA GLU A 714 -25.37 -12.05 7.78
C GLU A 714 -25.22 -13.57 7.69
N THR A 715 -25.41 -14.25 8.82
CA THR A 715 -25.42 -15.70 8.87
C THR A 715 -26.67 -16.23 8.18
N VAL A 716 -26.49 -16.98 7.09
CA VAL A 716 -27.57 -17.61 6.31
C VAL A 716 -28.11 -18.84 7.05
N LYS A 717 -27.21 -19.63 7.65
CA LYS A 717 -27.53 -20.89 8.31
C LYS A 717 -26.41 -21.28 9.28
N GLN A 718 -26.76 -21.96 10.36
CA GLN A 718 -25.80 -22.56 11.29
C GLN A 718 -26.14 -24.04 11.50
N GLU A 719 -25.12 -24.88 11.51
CA GLU A 719 -25.24 -26.33 11.67
C GLU A 719 -24.22 -26.86 12.66
N THR A 720 -24.43 -28.09 13.13
CA THR A 720 -23.51 -28.78 14.02
C THR A 720 -23.37 -30.23 13.59
N PHE A 721 -22.14 -30.73 13.56
CA PHE A 721 -21.82 -32.09 13.12
C PHE A 721 -20.56 -32.62 13.81
N ASP A 722 -20.33 -33.92 13.68
CA ASP A 722 -19.14 -34.59 14.19
C ASP A 722 -18.13 -34.83 13.05
N VAL A 723 -16.85 -34.59 13.35
CA VAL A 723 -15.71 -34.88 12.49
C VAL A 723 -14.99 -36.10 13.03
N THR A 724 -14.85 -37.14 12.21
CA THR A 724 -14.27 -38.44 12.63
C THR A 724 -13.03 -38.85 11.83
N GLU A 725 -12.77 -38.21 10.68
CA GLU A 725 -11.65 -38.54 9.78
C GLU A 725 -10.79 -37.31 9.44
N GLY A 726 -10.87 -36.27 10.26
CA GLY A 726 -10.15 -35.02 10.07
C GLY A 726 -10.49 -34.25 8.79
N SER A 727 -11.63 -34.55 8.17
CA SER A 727 -12.18 -33.82 7.04
C SER A 727 -13.62 -33.37 7.29
N ILE A 728 -14.01 -32.28 6.64
CA ILE A 728 -15.35 -31.71 6.67
C ILE A 728 -15.88 -31.65 5.24
N PHE A 729 -17.01 -32.28 5.00
CA PHE A 729 -17.69 -32.27 3.72
C PHE A 729 -18.73 -31.16 3.69
N VAL A 730 -18.61 -30.25 2.73
CA VAL A 730 -19.58 -29.17 2.51
C VAL A 730 -20.14 -29.22 1.11
N THR A 731 -21.44 -28.94 0.99
CA THR A 731 -22.13 -28.84 -0.29
C THR A 731 -22.69 -27.43 -0.41
N VAL A 732 -22.25 -26.70 -1.42
CA VAL A 732 -22.79 -25.40 -1.79
C VAL A 732 -23.80 -25.59 -2.91
N GLU A 733 -25.04 -25.20 -2.67
CA GLU A 733 -26.11 -25.23 -3.66
C GLU A 733 -26.23 -23.83 -4.30
N ASN A 734 -26.28 -23.77 -5.63
CA ASN A 734 -26.41 -22.55 -6.44
C ASN A 734 -25.35 -21.48 -6.15
N LEU A 735 -24.09 -21.77 -6.43
CA LEU A 735 -22.99 -20.81 -6.29
C LEU A 735 -22.92 -19.87 -7.51
N ASP A 736 -23.60 -18.73 -7.41
CA ASP A 736 -23.58 -17.65 -8.42
C ASP A 736 -22.36 -16.74 -8.27
N LYS A 737 -22.09 -16.30 -7.04
CA LYS A 737 -21.05 -15.32 -6.71
C LYS A 737 -20.02 -15.95 -5.80
N ASP A 738 -20.29 -15.89 -4.51
CA ASP A 738 -19.49 -16.49 -3.46
C ASP A 738 -20.29 -16.67 -2.17
N ILE A 739 -19.71 -17.43 -1.25
CA ILE A 739 -20.20 -17.66 0.10
C ILE A 739 -19.01 -17.84 1.02
N SER A 740 -19.17 -17.56 2.32
CA SER A 740 -18.11 -17.77 3.30
C SER A 740 -18.56 -18.65 4.46
N LEU A 741 -17.63 -19.42 5.02
CA LEU A 741 -17.86 -20.34 6.12
C LEU A 741 -16.98 -19.97 7.32
N LYS A 742 -17.59 -19.94 8.50
CA LYS A 742 -16.86 -19.94 9.77
C LYS A 742 -17.11 -21.28 10.46
N ILE A 743 -16.03 -22.01 10.74
CA ILE A 743 -16.11 -23.36 11.29
C ILE A 743 -15.34 -23.38 12.61
N GLU A 744 -15.97 -23.83 13.69
CA GLU A 744 -15.37 -23.84 15.03
C GLU A 744 -15.68 -25.14 15.77
N LYS A 745 -14.66 -25.73 16.39
CA LYS A 745 -14.78 -26.93 17.23
C LYS A 745 -15.47 -26.55 18.54
N LEU A 746 -16.53 -27.25 18.88
CA LEU A 746 -17.19 -27.13 20.19
C LEU A 746 -16.27 -27.70 21.27
N THR A 747 -16.14 -26.94 22.36
CA THR A 747 -15.31 -27.32 23.52
C THR A 747 -15.97 -28.36 24.40
#